data_AF-A0A7V4GGA0-F1
#
_entry.id   AF-A0A7V4GGA0-F1
#
_cell.length_a   1.000
_cell.length_b   1.000
_cell.length_c   1.000
_cell.angle_alpha   90.00
_cell.angle_beta   90.00
_cell.angle_gamma   90.00
#
_symmetry.space_group_name_H-M   'P 1'
#
loop_
_entity.id
_entity.type
_entity.pdbx_description
1 polymer ?
#
loop_
_entity_poly.entity_id
_entity_poly.type
_entity_poly.pdbx_seq_one_letter_code
_entity_poly.pdbx_strand_id
1 'polypeptide(L)'
;MRTNPTRTSIRPLPERPAAGAAPDLPAATGATPAMHRRTGPAAPLLLAWLCTACAGRDAASNPPARTPRETRTTAATGDASAVPDAAPEPAAAPPPAPAVAAAAPADPPVADDDDAFATAYDLVQEAPTLEVAAPGLRLDLGTGLHLGATLGRWRTGWGRDGTDDGRTVIVAARSPVRLYLPADAIRGTTMRVTARGLGGRRVTADADGEPLGDGMLPNAAYGSVDFAVPDSLSGLVTVKLAFRGSGRDPHLGPGAALVDRIDFLDPAQAAEVPAAAPDATGAATTDFAVEAGPPPALRQAPDTTLRAYLYLPRDARLRAAVGSLDERGGTVALRAVPDGGEALELLAPAARTTGPTDLDIDLAPLAGRAVRLEFVATGPGGVRWVAPRVVVPDRTALPPEPRTARNLVVLLVDTLRADKLREIDASSEVDAQNLLRWAREGTTFTRATAQENWTKPSVATLLTGLYPSSHAAQSERAVLPPEARLLSEYLHDEGFATACFIANGYVSDTFGFRRGWDLYRNYVRGGLPNRAQHVFADAAAWIAERKPEERFFLYVQTIDPHVPYVPPREFLDRYDADPYSGPVKAAETSKLLERIKAGQVTLTARDRRRLEALYDGEITYHDAHAPKLYEALAALGVLDDTLVVVTADHGEEFFEHGSVGHGHSLYQELLHVPLFLRLPGRFRAAAKVDAVAGLVDVAPTAFEALGLAAPPAFQGRSLLALAHDGETGAEAAFSEFLEGQRAVTGQRYKLIHRGYRPLLYDLREDPAEARDAAGEQPIAARTMQVRLARFLEWQERAGRDELRPSGAPEAEIDPQLEAQLRALGYLGGPP
;
A
#
# COMPACT_ATOMS: atom_id res chain seq x y z
N MET A 1 44.60 10.53 9.24
CA MET A 1 43.65 11.07 8.24
C MET A 1 42.59 10.02 7.98
N ARG A 2 41.32 10.39 7.77
CA ARG A 2 40.23 9.48 7.39
C ARG A 2 39.65 9.95 6.06
N THR A 3 39.50 9.06 5.10
CA THR A 3 38.86 9.32 3.80
C THR A 3 37.38 8.92 3.87
N ASN A 4 36.54 9.70 3.20
CA ASN A 4 35.08 9.59 3.26
C ASN A 4 34.57 8.84 2.01
N PRO A 5 33.69 7.83 2.12
CA PRO A 5 33.03 7.26 0.95
C PRO A 5 32.07 8.29 0.34
N THR A 6 31.97 8.31 -0.99
CA THR A 6 31.22 9.31 -1.75
C THR A 6 29.75 8.94 -1.94
N ARG A 7 28.86 9.95 -1.94
CA ARG A 7 27.49 9.81 -2.43
C ARG A 7 27.49 9.39 -3.91
N THR A 8 26.86 8.27 -4.25
CA THR A 8 26.44 7.99 -5.63
C THR A 8 25.26 8.90 -6.00
N SER A 9 25.19 9.32 -7.27
CA SER A 9 24.22 10.31 -7.77
C SER A 9 23.49 9.75 -8.99
N ILE A 10 22.34 9.10 -8.77
CA ILE A 10 21.46 8.65 -9.86
C ILE A 10 20.94 9.89 -10.62
N ARG A 11 21.09 9.89 -11.95
CA ARG A 11 20.52 10.93 -12.81
C ARG A 11 19.02 10.68 -13.01
N PRO A 12 18.18 11.72 -13.09
CA PRO A 12 16.80 11.55 -13.56
C PRO A 12 16.80 11.12 -15.03
N LEU A 13 15.84 10.26 -15.40
CA LEU A 13 15.47 10.03 -16.80
C LEU A 13 14.73 11.27 -17.33
N PRO A 14 14.87 11.60 -18.64
CA PRO A 14 14.21 12.78 -19.20
C PRO A 14 12.71 12.55 -19.37
N GLU A 15 11.92 13.44 -18.78
CA GLU A 15 10.47 13.51 -19.00
C GLU A 15 10.16 13.84 -20.49
N ARG A 16 9.11 13.23 -21.05
CA ARG A 16 8.63 13.60 -22.39
C ARG A 16 7.81 14.90 -22.29
N PRO A 17 8.08 15.92 -23.13
CA PRO A 17 7.24 17.11 -23.17
C PRO A 17 5.83 16.77 -23.70
N ALA A 18 4.81 17.35 -23.08
CA ALA A 18 3.42 17.24 -23.53
C ALA A 18 3.20 17.96 -24.87
N ALA A 19 2.21 17.51 -25.65
CA ALA A 19 1.82 18.16 -26.89
C ALA A 19 1.04 19.47 -26.60
N GLY A 20 1.57 20.60 -27.06
CA GLY A 20 0.96 21.93 -26.95
C GLY A 20 0.91 22.65 -28.30
N ALA A 21 -0.12 23.47 -28.50
CA ALA A 21 -0.42 24.08 -29.81
C ALA A 21 0.61 25.13 -30.27
N ALA A 22 0.76 25.26 -31.58
CA ALA A 22 1.59 26.28 -32.21
C ALA A 22 0.83 27.60 -32.45
N PRO A 23 1.53 28.74 -32.40
CA PRO A 23 1.16 29.96 -33.13
C PRO A 23 2.17 30.28 -34.26
N ASP A 24 1.70 30.99 -35.28
CA ASP A 24 2.44 31.37 -36.49
C ASP A 24 3.40 32.58 -36.33
N LEU A 25 4.07 32.92 -37.45
CA LEU A 25 4.72 34.20 -37.84
C LEU A 25 6.27 34.26 -37.77
N PRO A 26 6.93 34.99 -38.71
CA PRO A 26 7.91 34.28 -39.55
C PRO A 26 9.24 34.99 -39.89
N ALA A 27 10.10 34.20 -40.54
CA ALA A 27 11.08 34.58 -41.58
C ALA A 27 12.35 35.39 -41.21
N ALA A 28 13.40 35.15 -42.02
CA ALA A 28 14.64 35.91 -42.16
C ALA A 28 15.61 35.90 -40.93
N THR A 29 16.94 35.92 -41.06
CA THR A 29 17.87 35.70 -42.21
C THR A 29 19.29 35.45 -41.66
N GLY A 30 20.15 34.77 -42.43
CA GLY A 30 21.55 35.22 -42.55
C GLY A 30 22.69 34.31 -42.05
N ALA A 31 23.67 34.13 -42.96
CA ALA A 31 25.11 34.08 -42.69
C ALA A 31 25.72 32.96 -41.81
N THR A 32 25.99 31.83 -42.48
CA THR A 32 27.27 31.10 -42.43
C THR A 32 28.49 32.01 -42.81
N PRO A 33 29.77 31.57 -42.80
CA PRO A 33 30.37 30.25 -42.52
C PRO A 33 31.45 30.32 -41.39
N ALA A 34 32.28 29.33 -41.04
CA ALA A 34 33.45 28.77 -41.77
C ALA A 34 34.38 28.10 -40.69
N MET A 35 35.34 27.20 -40.93
CA MET A 35 35.75 26.45 -42.13
C MET A 35 36.63 25.24 -41.75
N HIS A 36 36.45 24.10 -42.43
CA HIS A 36 37.53 23.17 -42.87
C HIS A 36 38.35 22.38 -41.81
N ARG A 37 39.10 21.30 -42.16
CA ARG A 37 39.41 20.62 -43.46
C ARG A 37 39.32 19.08 -43.25
N ARG A 38 38.64 18.30 -44.12
CA ARG A 38 39.11 17.63 -45.37
C ARG A 38 40.14 16.51 -45.16
N THR A 39 40.25 15.42 -45.95
CA THR A 39 39.48 14.69 -47.02
C THR A 39 40.20 13.35 -47.21
N GLY A 40 39.57 12.20 -47.49
CA GLY A 40 39.21 11.72 -48.86
C GLY A 40 40.43 11.18 -49.67
N PRO A 41 40.27 10.61 -50.89
CA PRO A 41 39.04 10.26 -51.62
C PRO A 41 39.12 8.87 -52.34
N ALA A 42 38.25 8.67 -53.34
CA ALA A 42 38.28 7.71 -54.47
C ALA A 42 37.37 6.47 -54.41
N ALA A 43 36.65 6.25 -55.51
CA ALA A 43 35.78 5.10 -55.85
C ALA A 43 36.35 4.39 -57.12
N PRO A 44 35.65 3.57 -57.98
CA PRO A 44 34.35 3.88 -58.62
C PRO A 44 33.45 2.67 -59.06
N LEU A 45 32.40 2.97 -59.86
CA LEU A 45 31.60 2.10 -60.77
C LEU A 45 30.46 1.21 -60.19
N LEU A 46 29.19 1.58 -60.46
CA LEU A 46 28.21 0.93 -61.39
C LEU A 46 27.33 -0.13 -60.69
N LEU A 47 26.12 -0.56 -61.12
CA LEU A 47 25.18 -0.26 -62.23
C LEU A 47 23.75 -0.60 -61.64
N ALA A 48 22.56 -0.01 -61.86
CA ALA A 48 21.94 1.11 -62.58
C ALA A 48 20.63 0.66 -63.30
N TRP A 49 19.47 1.03 -62.72
CA TRP A 49 18.19 1.40 -63.36
C TRP A 49 17.12 0.38 -63.85
N LEU A 50 15.89 0.93 -63.98
CA LEU A 50 14.59 0.37 -64.46
C LEU A 50 13.84 -0.59 -63.51
N CYS A 51 12.49 -0.62 -63.45
CA CYS A 51 11.48 0.02 -64.30
C CYS A 51 10.10 0.24 -63.61
N THR A 52 9.42 1.38 -63.90
CA THR A 52 7.94 1.58 -64.08
C THR A 52 6.89 1.12 -63.03
N ALA A 53 5.63 1.60 -63.00
CA ALA A 53 4.97 2.88 -63.37
C ALA A 53 3.48 2.84 -62.95
N CYS A 54 2.79 3.97 -62.95
CA CYS A 54 1.34 4.09 -62.69
C CYS A 54 0.47 3.75 -63.92
N ALA A 55 -0.79 3.30 -63.73
CA ALA A 55 -1.94 3.72 -64.56
C ALA A 55 -3.33 3.21 -64.08
N GLY A 56 -4.18 4.13 -63.59
CA GLY A 56 -5.66 4.05 -63.68
C GLY A 56 -6.39 2.91 -62.92
N ARG A 57 -7.73 2.83 -63.00
CA ARG A 57 -8.74 3.83 -63.45
C ARG A 57 -10.16 3.36 -63.07
N ASP A 58 -11.08 4.31 -62.87
CA ASP A 58 -12.56 4.15 -62.99
C ASP A 58 -13.24 3.16 -62.00
N ALA A 59 -14.53 3.28 -61.62
CA ALA A 59 -15.49 4.40 -61.55
C ALA A 59 -16.71 4.02 -60.67
N ALA A 60 -17.55 5.01 -60.30
CA ALA A 60 -18.94 4.85 -59.80
C ALA A 60 -19.16 4.15 -58.41
N SER A 61 -20.26 4.35 -57.67
CA SER A 61 -21.30 5.41 -57.68
C SER A 61 -22.09 5.46 -56.35
N ASN A 62 -22.59 6.65 -56.00
CA ASN A 62 -23.68 6.91 -55.04
C ASN A 62 -25.02 6.26 -55.48
N PRO A 63 -26.11 6.29 -54.68
CA PRO A 63 -26.34 6.06 -53.24
C PRO A 63 -27.49 4.99 -53.11
N PRO A 64 -28.59 5.07 -52.31
CA PRO A 64 -28.87 5.64 -50.97
C PRO A 64 -29.46 4.60 -49.98
N ALA A 65 -29.95 5.05 -48.81
CA ALA A 65 -30.56 4.20 -47.78
C ALA A 65 -32.06 3.91 -47.97
N ARG A 66 -32.55 2.76 -47.44
CA ARG A 66 -33.88 2.58 -46.79
C ARG A 66 -34.08 1.16 -46.20
N THR A 67 -34.85 1.09 -45.11
CA THR A 67 -35.56 -0.10 -44.57
C THR A 67 -36.79 -0.44 -45.47
N PRO A 68 -37.54 -1.58 -45.35
CA PRO A 68 -37.85 -2.38 -44.13
C PRO A 68 -38.11 -3.91 -44.31
N ARG A 69 -38.64 -4.59 -43.26
CA ARG A 69 -39.70 -5.66 -43.24
C ARG A 69 -39.54 -6.96 -44.10
N GLU A 70 -40.11 -8.14 -43.79
CA GLU A 70 -40.75 -8.75 -42.59
C GLU A 70 -41.03 -10.26 -42.85
N THR A 71 -41.07 -11.12 -41.81
CA THR A 71 -41.76 -12.46 -41.79
C THR A 71 -41.21 -13.60 -42.71
N ARG A 72 -41.64 -14.89 -42.69
CA ARG A 72 -42.81 -15.57 -42.04
C ARG A 72 -42.70 -17.12 -41.90
N THR A 73 -43.35 -17.69 -40.85
CA THR A 73 -43.99 -19.05 -40.77
C THR A 73 -43.11 -20.34 -40.81
N THR A 74 -43.58 -21.54 -40.37
CA THR A 74 -44.95 -22.05 -40.06
C THR A 74 -45.03 -23.16 -38.98
N ALA A 75 -46.07 -23.10 -38.12
CA ALA A 75 -46.97 -24.17 -37.57
C ALA A 75 -46.38 -25.48 -36.92
N ALA A 76 -47.11 -26.28 -36.09
CA ALA A 76 -48.55 -26.42 -35.76
C ALA A 76 -48.71 -27.22 -34.40
N THR A 77 -49.84 -27.45 -33.69
CA THR A 77 -51.21 -26.85 -33.51
C THR A 77 -51.96 -27.62 -32.39
N GLY A 78 -52.86 -26.98 -31.62
CA GLY A 78 -53.87 -27.62 -30.72
C GLY A 78 -53.87 -27.01 -29.29
N ASP A 79 -54.85 -26.19 -28.88
CA ASP A 79 -56.24 -26.48 -28.41
C ASP A 79 -56.34 -26.95 -26.94
N ALA A 80 -57.23 -26.42 -26.08
CA ALA A 80 -58.17 -25.29 -26.20
C ALA A 80 -58.64 -24.76 -24.81
N SER A 81 -59.21 -23.52 -24.80
CA SER A 81 -60.03 -22.85 -23.75
C SER A 81 -59.40 -22.52 -22.36
N ALA A 82 -59.74 -21.41 -21.69
CA ALA A 82 -60.36 -20.14 -22.13
C ALA A 82 -60.14 -18.99 -21.09
N VAL A 83 -59.89 -17.77 -21.58
CA VAL A 83 -60.00 -16.48 -20.86
C VAL A 83 -60.45 -15.40 -21.87
N PRO A 84 -61.40 -14.49 -21.54
CA PRO A 84 -61.80 -13.37 -22.41
C PRO A 84 -60.98 -12.07 -22.17
N ASP A 85 -61.07 -11.12 -23.11
CA ASP A 85 -60.09 -10.04 -23.34
C ASP A 85 -60.75 -8.69 -23.76
N ALA A 86 -59.94 -7.63 -23.96
CA ALA A 86 -60.23 -6.29 -24.51
C ALA A 86 -60.91 -5.26 -23.55
N ALA A 87 -60.75 -3.92 -23.70
CA ALA A 87 -60.07 -3.09 -24.71
C ALA A 87 -59.50 -1.75 -24.11
N PRO A 88 -58.73 -0.91 -24.85
CA PRO A 88 -57.84 0.12 -24.25
C PRO A 88 -58.15 1.63 -24.52
N GLU A 89 -57.36 2.50 -23.86
CA GLU A 89 -57.12 3.97 -24.06
C GLU A 89 -58.23 4.98 -23.66
N PRO A 90 -57.91 6.28 -23.36
CA PRO A 90 -56.64 7.02 -23.55
C PRO A 90 -56.05 7.72 -22.28
N ALA A 91 -54.99 8.52 -22.47
CA ALA A 91 -54.33 9.37 -21.44
C ALA A 91 -54.97 10.79 -21.32
N ALA A 92 -54.60 11.70 -20.40
CA ALA A 92 -53.50 11.77 -19.42
C ALA A 92 -53.84 12.72 -18.23
N ALA A 93 -53.09 12.66 -17.12
CA ALA A 93 -52.98 13.72 -16.10
C ALA A 93 -51.65 13.60 -15.30
N PRO A 94 -51.04 14.71 -14.82
CA PRO A 94 -49.81 14.65 -14.04
C PRO A 94 -50.04 14.33 -12.54
N PRO A 95 -49.07 13.71 -11.84
CA PRO A 95 -49.16 13.44 -10.40
C PRO A 95 -48.95 14.71 -9.56
N PRO A 96 -49.53 14.80 -8.35
CA PRO A 96 -49.33 15.92 -7.43
C PRO A 96 -47.95 15.86 -6.74
N ALA A 97 -47.47 17.01 -6.27
CA ALA A 97 -46.25 17.08 -5.45
C ALA A 97 -46.47 16.46 -4.06
N PRO A 98 -45.47 15.75 -3.48
CA PRO A 98 -45.58 15.17 -2.15
C PRO A 98 -45.55 16.26 -1.06
N ALA A 99 -46.37 16.09 -0.02
CA ALA A 99 -46.39 16.97 1.14
C ALA A 99 -45.34 16.55 2.18
N VAL A 100 -44.76 17.54 2.88
CA VAL A 100 -43.81 17.31 3.97
C VAL A 100 -44.56 16.78 5.21
N ALA A 101 -44.15 15.63 5.73
CA ALA A 101 -44.65 15.09 7.00
C ALA A 101 -43.87 15.69 8.18
N ALA A 102 -44.57 16.03 9.26
CA ALA A 102 -43.94 16.52 10.49
C ALA A 102 -43.40 15.37 11.36
N ALA A 103 -42.39 15.66 12.17
CA ALA A 103 -41.73 14.66 13.03
C ALA A 103 -42.66 14.09 14.12
N ALA A 104 -42.50 12.79 14.38
CA ALA A 104 -43.08 12.11 15.53
C ALA A 104 -42.28 12.43 16.83
N PRO A 105 -42.88 12.29 18.03
CA PRO A 105 -42.14 12.42 19.28
C PRO A 105 -41.11 11.28 19.45
N ALA A 106 -40.05 11.55 20.20
CA ALA A 106 -38.94 10.62 20.38
C ALA A 106 -39.34 9.35 21.15
N ASP A 107 -38.82 8.22 20.69
CA ASP A 107 -38.78 6.94 21.41
C ASP A 107 -37.87 7.01 22.65
N PRO A 108 -38.03 6.11 23.64
CA PRO A 108 -37.11 6.00 24.76
C PRO A 108 -35.67 5.67 24.31
N PRO A 109 -34.64 5.97 25.14
CA PRO A 109 -33.26 5.70 24.79
C PRO A 109 -33.06 4.22 24.45
N VAL A 110 -32.36 3.97 23.34
CA VAL A 110 -31.95 2.63 22.92
C VAL A 110 -30.99 2.07 23.97
N ALA A 111 -31.24 0.86 24.45
CA ALA A 111 -30.30 0.17 25.31
C ALA A 111 -29.09 -0.29 24.48
N ASP A 112 -27.88 -0.14 25.01
CA ASP A 112 -26.63 -0.42 24.29
C ASP A 112 -26.51 -1.89 23.87
N ASP A 113 -26.89 -2.18 22.63
CA ASP A 113 -26.58 -3.43 21.91
C ASP A 113 -25.15 -3.32 21.31
N ASP A 114 -24.18 -3.00 22.18
CA ASP A 114 -22.79 -2.70 21.80
C ASP A 114 -22.05 -3.97 21.33
N ASP A 115 -22.43 -5.13 21.89
CA ASP A 115 -21.98 -6.47 21.48
C ASP A 115 -22.39 -6.84 20.03
N ALA A 116 -23.29 -6.08 19.40
CA ALA A 116 -23.70 -6.28 18.01
C ALA A 116 -22.86 -5.47 16.99
N PHE A 117 -21.85 -4.70 17.41
CA PHE A 117 -21.11 -3.78 16.53
C PHE A 117 -19.58 -3.76 16.75
N ALA A 118 -18.82 -4.26 15.77
CA ALA A 118 -17.38 -4.12 15.73
C ALA A 118 -16.95 -2.69 15.34
N THR A 119 -15.97 -2.11 16.05
CA THR A 119 -15.45 -0.77 15.74
C THR A 119 -14.43 -0.83 14.59
N ALA A 120 -14.80 -0.28 13.43
CA ALA A 120 -13.91 -0.15 12.26
C ALA A 120 -12.93 1.02 12.41
N TYR A 121 -13.39 2.16 12.94
CA TYR A 121 -12.54 3.31 13.28
C TYR A 121 -13.01 3.98 14.57
N ASP A 122 -12.12 4.10 15.56
CA ASP A 122 -12.33 4.95 16.74
C ASP A 122 -11.70 6.33 16.47
N LEU A 123 -12.52 7.39 16.37
CA LEU A 123 -12.04 8.71 15.97
C LEU A 123 -11.32 9.46 17.11
N VAL A 124 -11.35 8.92 18.35
CA VAL A 124 -10.47 9.37 19.43
C VAL A 124 -9.08 8.76 19.29
N GLN A 125 -8.98 7.48 18.91
CA GLN A 125 -7.70 6.86 18.57
C GLN A 125 -7.04 7.55 17.36
N GLU A 126 -7.83 7.88 16.33
CA GLU A 126 -7.36 8.52 15.08
C GLU A 126 -7.11 10.03 15.20
N ALA A 127 -7.34 10.63 16.38
CA ALA A 127 -7.15 12.05 16.67
C ALA A 127 -5.84 12.68 16.12
N PRO A 128 -4.64 12.03 16.16
CA PRO A 128 -3.40 12.59 15.60
C PRO A 128 -3.38 12.78 14.07
N THR A 129 -4.45 12.38 13.38
CA THR A 129 -4.58 12.46 11.91
C THR A 129 -5.84 13.18 11.43
N LEU A 130 -6.64 13.74 12.35
CA LEU A 130 -7.73 14.64 12.00
C LEU A 130 -7.16 16.01 11.62
N GLU A 131 -7.66 16.60 10.52
CA GLU A 131 -7.32 17.99 10.20
C GLU A 131 -8.31 18.94 10.87
N VAL A 132 -7.82 20.09 11.35
CA VAL A 132 -8.67 21.16 11.90
C VAL A 132 -8.67 22.33 10.93
N ALA A 133 -9.83 22.62 10.35
CA ALA A 133 -10.08 23.85 9.63
C ALA A 133 -10.74 24.87 10.57
N ALA A 134 -10.08 26.01 10.79
CA ALA A 134 -10.54 27.11 11.64
C ALA A 134 -10.33 28.42 10.85
N PRO A 135 -11.41 28.91 10.23
CA PRO A 135 -11.45 29.60 8.92
C PRO A 135 -10.51 29.14 7.77
N GLY A 136 -9.31 28.65 8.05
CA GLY A 136 -8.44 27.94 7.10
C GLY A 136 -7.71 26.76 7.78
N LEU A 137 -6.77 26.09 7.11
CA LEU A 137 -6.10 24.92 7.69
C LEU A 137 -5.02 25.33 8.70
N ARG A 138 -5.09 24.81 9.93
CA ARG A 138 -4.03 24.98 10.96
C ARG A 138 -3.23 23.69 11.15
N LEU A 139 -1.91 23.80 11.04
CA LEU A 139 -0.95 22.76 11.43
C LEU A 139 -0.21 23.22 12.69
N ASP A 140 -0.77 22.90 13.84
CA ASP A 140 -0.10 23.04 15.13
C ASP A 140 0.95 21.93 15.27
N LEU A 141 2.22 22.32 15.35
CA LEU A 141 3.36 21.39 15.42
C LEU A 141 3.73 21.04 16.88
N GLY A 142 3.14 21.73 17.85
CA GLY A 142 3.27 21.46 19.28
C GLY A 142 2.28 20.41 19.81
N THR A 143 1.25 20.08 19.03
CA THR A 143 0.29 19.00 19.27
C THR A 143 0.49 17.83 18.30
N GLY A 144 -0.08 16.67 18.60
CA GLY A 144 0.03 15.47 17.73
C GLY A 144 -0.69 15.58 16.37
N LEU A 145 -1.48 16.63 16.13
CA LEU A 145 -2.29 16.82 14.91
C LEU A 145 -1.46 16.91 13.63
N HIS A 146 -0.20 17.34 13.73
CA HIS A 146 0.66 17.48 12.56
C HIS A 146 1.05 16.14 11.91
N LEU A 147 0.98 15.01 12.64
CA LEU A 147 1.54 13.73 12.19
C LEU A 147 0.94 13.23 10.87
N GLY A 148 -0.37 13.43 10.69
CA GLY A 148 -1.04 13.14 9.42
C GLY A 148 -0.46 13.92 8.24
N ALA A 149 -0.03 15.17 8.42
CA ALA A 149 0.57 16.00 7.38
C ALA A 149 2.08 15.77 7.18
N THR A 150 2.81 15.34 8.21
CA THR A 150 4.29 15.26 8.20
C THR A 150 4.88 13.87 7.95
N LEU A 151 4.08 12.80 7.99
CA LEU A 151 4.57 11.40 8.05
C LEU A 151 5.58 11.17 9.20
N GLY A 152 5.45 11.91 10.31
CA GLY A 152 6.39 11.88 11.43
C GLY A 152 7.80 12.29 10.99
N ARG A 153 8.81 11.53 11.44
CA ARG A 153 10.24 11.80 11.17
C ARG A 153 10.73 11.18 9.85
N TRP A 154 9.83 10.66 9.01
CA TRP A 154 10.15 9.78 7.89
C TRP A 154 10.68 10.50 6.64
N ARG A 155 12.00 10.76 6.58
CA ARG A 155 12.70 11.45 5.46
C ARG A 155 12.16 12.86 5.12
N THR A 156 11.13 13.34 5.80
CA THR A 156 10.42 14.60 5.57
C THR A 156 11.20 15.83 6.03
N GLY A 157 12.31 15.69 6.76
CA GLY A 157 13.17 16.81 7.17
C GLY A 157 12.76 17.49 8.48
N TRP A 158 11.60 17.11 9.04
CA TRP A 158 11.30 17.32 10.45
C TRP A 158 12.30 16.53 11.32
N GLY A 159 12.74 17.15 12.41
CA GLY A 159 13.71 16.56 13.33
C GLY A 159 13.04 15.85 14.50
N ARG A 160 13.07 16.49 15.66
CA ARG A 160 12.43 16.00 16.89
C ARG A 160 11.56 17.09 17.51
N ASP A 161 10.64 16.64 18.33
CA ASP A 161 9.87 17.43 19.27
C ASP A 161 10.81 18.13 20.26
N GLY A 162 10.44 19.32 20.70
CA GLY A 162 11.21 20.12 21.65
C GLY A 162 10.33 21.16 22.32
N THR A 163 10.91 21.84 23.31
CA THR A 163 10.24 22.91 24.06
C THR A 163 11.13 24.14 24.11
N ASP A 164 10.58 25.31 23.83
CA ASP A 164 11.30 26.59 23.83
C ASP A 164 10.38 27.70 24.36
N ASP A 165 10.83 28.44 25.38
CA ASP A 165 10.08 29.48 26.08
C ASP A 165 8.60 29.13 26.41
N GLY A 166 8.37 27.87 26.80
CA GLY A 166 7.04 27.34 27.18
C GLY A 166 6.18 26.81 26.02
N ARG A 167 6.64 26.93 24.77
CA ARG A 167 6.00 26.40 23.57
C ARG A 167 6.51 25.01 23.26
N THR A 168 5.64 24.11 22.79
CA THR A 168 6.08 22.87 22.12
C THR A 168 6.33 23.16 20.64
N VAL A 169 7.44 22.69 20.10
CA VAL A 169 7.91 23.00 18.74
C VAL A 169 8.56 21.79 18.07
N ILE A 170 8.56 21.76 16.74
CA ILE A 170 9.41 20.80 16.00
C ILE A 170 10.72 21.48 15.61
N VAL A 171 11.83 20.81 15.92
CA VAL A 171 13.16 21.21 15.49
C VAL A 171 13.36 20.84 14.01
N ALA A 172 13.34 21.83 13.11
CA ALA A 172 13.67 21.64 11.70
C ALA A 172 15.18 21.87 11.48
N ALA A 173 15.88 20.90 10.87
CA ALA A 173 17.33 21.01 10.64
C ALA A 173 17.83 20.14 9.48
N ARG A 174 18.94 20.56 8.86
CA ARG A 174 19.76 19.83 7.85
C ARG A 174 19.09 19.50 6.50
N SER A 175 17.77 19.40 6.40
CA SER A 175 17.05 19.02 5.18
C SER A 175 15.75 19.81 5.03
N PRO A 176 15.21 19.98 3.80
CA PRO A 176 13.90 20.56 3.59
C PRO A 176 12.80 19.72 4.25
N VAL A 177 12.05 20.38 5.12
CA VAL A 177 10.75 19.99 5.68
C VAL A 177 9.75 19.71 4.55
N ARG A 178 8.86 18.73 4.74
CA ARG A 178 7.77 18.38 3.82
C ARG A 178 6.45 18.19 4.55
N LEU A 179 5.39 18.56 3.85
CA LEU A 179 3.99 18.45 4.22
C LEU A 179 3.24 17.86 3.03
N TYR A 180 2.27 17.00 3.31
CA TYR A 180 1.40 16.39 2.31
C TYR A 180 -0.03 16.80 2.62
N LEU A 181 -0.62 17.66 1.79
CA LEU A 181 -1.84 18.40 2.09
C LEU A 181 -2.81 18.39 0.90
N PRO A 182 -4.13 18.23 1.10
CA PRO A 182 -5.09 18.25 0.02
C PRO A 182 -5.24 19.68 -0.51
N ALA A 183 -5.23 19.85 -1.84
CA ALA A 183 -5.19 21.19 -2.46
C ALA A 183 -6.38 22.08 -2.07
N ASP A 184 -7.56 21.50 -1.84
CA ASP A 184 -8.77 22.23 -1.45
C ASP A 184 -8.71 22.83 -0.04
N ALA A 185 -7.73 22.44 0.79
CA ALA A 185 -7.48 23.00 2.10
C ALA A 185 -6.42 24.13 2.11
N ILE A 186 -5.71 24.38 1.01
CA ILE A 186 -4.56 25.31 0.97
C ILE A 186 -4.50 26.26 -0.24
N ARG A 187 -5.13 25.94 -1.37
CA ARG A 187 -5.07 26.81 -2.58
C ARG A 187 -5.74 28.17 -2.33
N GLY A 188 -5.17 29.24 -2.89
CA GLY A 188 -5.65 30.61 -2.70
C GLY A 188 -5.34 31.23 -1.32
N THR A 189 -4.81 30.44 -0.38
CA THR A 189 -4.50 30.92 0.98
C THR A 189 -3.15 31.63 1.06
N THR A 190 -2.93 32.34 2.16
CA THR A 190 -1.60 32.73 2.63
C THR A 190 -1.10 31.69 3.62
N MET A 191 -0.04 30.95 3.26
CA MET A 191 0.67 30.05 4.16
C MET A 191 1.62 30.88 5.04
N ARG A 192 1.32 30.98 6.33
CA ARG A 192 2.10 31.66 7.36
C ARG A 192 2.87 30.64 8.19
N VAL A 193 4.21 30.70 8.14
CA VAL A 193 5.12 29.85 8.90
C VAL A 193 5.65 30.61 10.11
N THR A 194 5.21 30.24 11.32
CA THR A 194 5.70 30.84 12.58
C THR A 194 6.88 30.04 13.13
N ALA A 195 8.04 30.67 13.28
CA ALA A 195 9.28 29.99 13.67
C ALA A 195 10.31 30.91 14.35
N ARG A 196 11.31 30.30 15.00
CA ARG A 196 12.51 30.94 15.58
C ARG A 196 13.76 30.36 14.93
N GLY A 197 14.57 31.20 14.27
CA GLY A 197 15.80 30.78 13.61
C GLY A 197 16.98 30.61 14.56
N LEU A 198 17.52 29.39 14.68
CA LEU A 198 18.73 29.08 15.47
C LEU A 198 20.03 29.10 14.63
N GLY A 199 19.89 29.19 13.31
CA GLY A 199 20.99 29.30 12.35
C GLY A 199 20.48 29.44 10.92
N GLY A 200 19.33 28.82 10.62
CA GLY A 200 18.51 29.17 9.46
C GLY A 200 17.59 30.34 9.80
N ARG A 201 17.67 31.43 9.03
CA ARG A 201 16.75 32.59 9.15
C ARG A 201 16.02 32.90 7.85
N ARG A 202 16.57 32.55 6.69
CA ARG A 202 15.89 32.62 5.39
C ARG A 202 15.03 31.38 5.24
N VAL A 203 13.72 31.53 5.13
CA VAL A 203 12.77 30.44 4.83
C VAL A 203 12.48 30.47 3.35
N THR A 204 12.65 29.35 2.64
CA THR A 204 12.22 29.20 1.24
C THR A 204 11.11 28.15 1.16
N ALA A 205 10.05 28.41 0.40
CA ALA A 205 8.94 27.47 0.21
C ALA A 205 8.71 27.12 -1.27
N ASP A 206 8.28 25.88 -1.52
CA ASP A 206 7.82 25.40 -2.82
C ASP A 206 6.65 24.40 -2.66
N ALA A 207 5.77 24.32 -3.67
CA ALA A 207 4.65 23.39 -3.74
C ALA A 207 4.79 22.53 -5.01
N ASP A 208 4.89 21.21 -4.83
CA ASP A 208 5.18 20.20 -5.86
C ASP A 208 6.44 20.46 -6.73
N GLY A 209 7.28 21.39 -6.29
CA GLY A 209 8.52 21.83 -6.95
C GLY A 209 8.49 23.30 -7.37
N GLU A 210 7.31 23.91 -7.52
CA GLU A 210 7.15 25.30 -7.94
C GLU A 210 7.40 26.28 -6.76
N PRO A 211 8.31 27.27 -6.90
CA PRO A 211 8.64 28.17 -5.79
C PRO A 211 7.49 29.09 -5.38
N LEU A 212 7.09 29.03 -4.11
CA LEU A 212 6.18 30.00 -3.50
C LEU A 212 6.91 31.28 -3.05
N GLY A 213 8.25 31.22 -2.94
CA GLY A 213 9.11 32.37 -2.66
C GLY A 213 10.08 32.16 -1.49
N ASP A 214 10.54 33.27 -0.93
CA ASP A 214 11.38 33.28 0.28
C ASP A 214 11.17 34.51 1.16
N GLY A 215 11.44 34.36 2.45
CA GLY A 215 11.37 35.44 3.43
C GLY A 215 12.34 35.24 4.61
N MET A 216 12.32 36.15 5.57
CA MET A 216 13.38 36.28 6.59
C MET A 216 12.79 36.39 8.01
N LEU A 217 13.09 35.40 8.85
CA LEU A 217 12.76 35.42 10.27
C LEU A 217 13.55 36.50 11.03
N PRO A 218 13.00 37.05 12.12
CA PRO A 218 13.71 37.99 13.00
C PRO A 218 14.94 37.34 13.65
N ASN A 219 15.78 38.15 14.29
CA ASN A 219 17.02 37.67 14.91
C ASN A 219 16.76 37.19 16.34
N ALA A 220 17.06 35.92 16.64
CA ALA A 220 16.98 35.32 17.97
C ALA A 220 15.60 35.43 18.68
N ALA A 221 14.52 35.57 17.91
CA ALA A 221 13.14 35.65 18.37
C ALA A 221 12.22 34.84 17.45
N TYR A 222 10.99 34.58 17.89
CA TYR A 222 9.92 34.09 17.02
C TYR A 222 9.45 35.19 16.06
N GLY A 223 9.05 34.78 14.86
CA GLY A 223 8.34 35.61 13.91
C GLY A 223 7.71 34.77 12.81
N SER A 224 6.97 35.42 11.92
CA SER A 224 6.23 34.78 10.84
C SER A 224 6.84 35.09 9.47
N VAL A 225 6.75 34.14 8.54
CA VAL A 225 7.01 34.36 7.11
C VAL A 225 5.80 33.87 6.32
N ASP A 226 5.28 34.72 5.45
CA ASP A 226 4.08 34.49 4.66
C ASP A 226 4.43 34.15 3.20
N PHE A 227 3.67 33.22 2.62
CA PHE A 227 3.79 32.78 1.23
C PHE A 227 2.39 32.70 0.60
N ALA A 228 2.20 33.26 -0.59
CA ALA A 228 0.95 33.10 -1.32
C ALA A 228 0.89 31.69 -1.96
N VAL A 229 -0.22 30.99 -1.76
CA VAL A 229 -0.43 29.63 -2.29
C VAL A 229 -1.33 29.72 -3.55
N PRO A 230 -0.89 29.25 -4.73
CA PRO A 230 -1.66 29.38 -5.96
C PRO A 230 -3.04 28.69 -5.93
N ASP A 231 -4.05 29.32 -6.53
CA ASP A 231 -5.37 28.72 -6.79
C ASP A 231 -5.29 27.50 -7.72
N SER A 232 -4.24 27.41 -8.54
CA SER A 232 -4.04 26.36 -9.54
C SER A 232 -3.64 24.98 -8.99
N LEU A 233 -3.50 24.84 -7.67
CA LEU A 233 -3.19 23.55 -7.05
C LEU A 233 -4.40 22.60 -7.08
N SER A 234 -4.11 21.32 -7.27
CA SER A 234 -5.07 20.21 -7.32
C SER A 234 -4.44 18.94 -6.72
N GLY A 235 -5.25 17.91 -6.46
CA GLY A 235 -4.75 16.64 -5.92
C GLY A 235 -4.27 16.71 -4.46
N LEU A 236 -3.34 15.80 -4.12
CA LEU A 236 -2.55 15.82 -2.90
C LEU A 236 -1.21 16.54 -3.14
N VAL A 237 -1.05 17.74 -2.58
CA VAL A 237 0.10 18.65 -2.79
C VAL A 237 1.24 18.31 -1.84
N THR A 238 2.47 18.28 -2.35
CA THR A 238 3.70 18.21 -1.55
C THR A 238 4.24 19.62 -1.31
N VAL A 239 3.95 20.22 -0.15
CA VAL A 239 4.53 21.52 0.26
C VAL A 239 5.88 21.28 0.94
N LYS A 240 6.91 22.00 0.53
CA LYS A 240 8.29 21.86 1.00
C LYS A 240 8.83 23.19 1.55
N LEU A 241 9.37 23.16 2.76
CA LEU A 241 9.97 24.31 3.44
C LEU A 241 11.45 24.06 3.70
N ALA A 242 12.31 25.06 3.51
CA ALA A 242 13.73 24.93 3.85
C ALA A 242 14.25 26.17 4.57
N PHE A 243 14.82 25.94 5.76
CA PHE A 243 15.46 26.95 6.61
C PHE A 243 16.94 27.05 6.23
N ARG A 244 17.38 28.25 5.81
CA ARG A 244 18.72 28.52 5.26
C ARG A 244 19.39 29.67 5.99
N GLY A 245 20.72 29.59 6.13
CA GLY A 245 21.54 30.62 6.74
C GLY A 245 22.97 30.17 6.94
N SER A 246 23.87 31.13 7.15
CA SER A 246 25.28 30.89 7.52
C SER A 246 25.48 30.65 9.02
N GLY A 247 24.45 30.90 9.83
CA GLY A 247 24.45 30.59 11.25
C GLY A 247 24.44 29.07 11.49
N ARG A 248 25.20 28.64 12.49
CA ARG A 248 25.28 27.25 12.93
C ARG A 248 24.93 27.15 14.40
N ASP A 249 23.86 26.43 14.70
CA ASP A 249 23.58 26.00 16.06
C ASP A 249 24.65 24.96 16.51
N PRO A 250 25.18 25.04 17.75
CA PRO A 250 26.22 24.12 18.22
C PRO A 250 25.79 22.64 18.26
N HIS A 251 24.51 22.36 18.51
CA HIS A 251 23.98 21.02 18.77
C HIS A 251 23.22 20.45 17.54
N LEU A 252 22.50 21.30 16.82
CA LEU A 252 21.62 20.93 15.71
C LEU A 252 22.32 21.06 14.35
N GLY A 253 23.18 22.07 14.20
CA GLY A 253 23.97 22.34 13.00
C GLY A 253 23.53 23.59 12.20
N PRO A 254 24.00 23.74 10.95
CA PRO A 254 23.63 24.86 10.10
C PRO A 254 22.18 24.77 9.64
N GLY A 255 21.54 25.91 9.43
CA GLY A 255 20.17 25.99 8.92
C GLY A 255 19.07 25.58 9.91
N ALA A 256 19.40 25.35 11.18
CA ALA A 256 18.41 24.96 12.20
C ALA A 256 17.38 26.07 12.51
N ALA A 257 16.14 25.65 12.75
CA ALA A 257 15.04 26.49 13.24
C ALA A 257 14.09 25.69 14.14
N LEU A 258 13.36 26.39 15.01
CA LEU A 258 12.26 25.85 15.79
C LEU A 258 10.95 26.32 15.14
N VAL A 259 10.10 25.39 14.72
CA VAL A 259 8.83 25.71 14.04
C VAL A 259 7.69 25.50 15.04
N ASP A 260 6.88 26.55 15.20
CA ASP A 260 5.81 26.67 16.20
C ASP A 260 4.50 26.11 15.63
N ARG A 261 4.05 26.71 14.52
CA ARG A 261 2.88 26.29 13.75
C ARG A 261 2.95 26.79 12.32
N ILE A 262 2.08 26.25 11.47
CA ILE A 262 1.85 26.74 10.11
C ILE A 262 0.35 26.95 9.94
N ASP A 263 -0.05 28.19 9.67
CA ASP A 263 -1.44 28.57 9.38
C ASP A 263 -1.62 28.77 7.86
N PHE A 264 -2.66 28.21 7.24
CA PHE A 264 -3.09 28.52 5.87
C PHE A 264 -4.37 29.35 5.97
N LEU A 265 -4.25 30.68 5.79
CA LEU A 265 -5.32 31.65 6.08
C LEU A 265 -5.89 32.26 4.79
N ASP A 266 -7.18 32.62 4.76
CA ASP A 266 -7.69 33.46 3.67
C ASP A 266 -6.93 34.80 3.62
N PRO A 267 -6.70 35.40 2.44
CA PRO A 267 -5.95 36.65 2.33
C PRO A 267 -6.47 37.82 3.20
N ALA A 268 -7.77 37.84 3.53
CA ALA A 268 -8.35 38.79 4.48
C ALA A 268 -7.93 38.50 5.93
N GLN A 269 -8.07 37.25 6.39
CA GLN A 269 -7.65 36.81 7.72
C GLN A 269 -6.14 36.95 7.92
N ALA A 270 -5.34 36.73 6.88
CA ALA A 270 -3.89 36.94 6.90
C ALA A 270 -3.50 38.41 7.17
N ALA A 271 -4.35 39.37 6.81
CA ALA A 271 -4.16 40.79 7.10
C ALA A 271 -4.69 41.18 8.50
N GLU A 272 -5.71 40.51 9.02
CA GLU A 272 -6.28 40.76 10.36
C GLU A 272 -5.46 40.12 11.49
N VAL A 273 -4.97 38.88 11.29
CA VAL A 273 -4.09 38.19 12.24
C VAL A 273 -2.68 38.81 12.14
N PRO A 274 -2.15 39.46 13.20
CA PRO A 274 -0.83 40.10 13.11
C PRO A 274 0.30 39.07 12.98
N ALA A 275 1.36 39.42 12.25
CA ALA A 275 2.57 38.60 12.11
C ALA A 275 3.47 38.54 13.37
N ALA A 276 3.07 39.20 14.46
CA ALA A 276 3.76 39.26 15.75
C ALA A 276 3.43 38.05 16.64
N ALA A 277 4.23 37.84 17.68
CA ALA A 277 4.14 36.64 18.52
C ALA A 277 2.78 36.53 19.26
N PRO A 278 2.15 35.34 19.33
CA PRO A 278 1.05 35.12 20.26
C PRO A 278 1.53 35.28 21.70
N ASP A 279 0.70 35.93 22.51
CA ASP A 279 1.06 36.51 23.80
C ASP A 279 1.41 35.50 24.90
N ALA A 280 2.04 35.99 25.97
CA ALA A 280 2.59 35.20 27.07
C ALA A 280 1.54 34.54 28.02
N THR A 281 0.29 34.40 27.58
CA THR A 281 -0.73 33.59 28.27
C THR A 281 -0.59 32.13 27.86
N GLY A 282 0.04 31.31 28.71
CA GLY A 282 0.34 29.89 28.48
C GLY A 282 -0.86 28.93 28.41
N ALA A 283 -2.03 29.42 27.99
CA ALA A 283 -3.17 28.61 27.61
C ALA A 283 -3.29 28.65 26.08
N ALA A 284 -2.72 27.66 25.39
CA ALA A 284 -3.04 27.43 23.99
C ALA A 284 -4.54 27.16 23.88
N THR A 285 -5.28 28.05 23.19
CA THR A 285 -6.67 27.81 22.79
C THR A 285 -6.66 26.72 21.73
N THR A 286 -6.62 25.48 22.20
CA THR A 286 -6.59 24.29 21.35
C THR A 286 -7.94 24.17 20.64
N ASP A 287 -7.93 24.46 19.33
CA ASP A 287 -9.11 24.35 18.46
C ASP A 287 -9.73 22.94 18.48
N PHE A 288 -8.90 21.95 18.85
CA PHE A 288 -9.23 20.56 19.08
C PHE A 288 -8.45 19.99 20.28
N ALA A 289 -9.08 19.18 21.13
CA ALA A 289 -8.39 18.42 22.18
C ALA A 289 -9.09 17.07 22.48
N VAL A 290 -8.31 16.04 22.81
CA VAL A 290 -8.84 14.78 23.34
C VAL A 290 -9.08 14.92 24.85
N GLU A 291 -10.30 14.63 25.31
CA GLU A 291 -10.63 14.55 26.73
C GLU A 291 -10.58 13.10 27.22
N ALA A 292 -9.66 12.83 28.14
CA ALA A 292 -9.47 11.51 28.73
C ALA A 292 -10.50 11.25 29.85
N GLY A 293 -11.35 10.25 29.65
CA GLY A 293 -12.34 9.76 30.61
C GLY A 293 -13.10 8.56 30.03
N PRO A 294 -13.96 7.88 30.81
CA PRO A 294 -14.88 6.87 30.32
C PRO A 294 -16.32 7.44 30.25
N PRO A 295 -16.96 7.51 29.06
CA PRO A 295 -16.40 7.39 27.71
C PRO A 295 -15.49 8.57 27.30
N PRO A 296 -14.51 8.36 26.40
CA PRO A 296 -13.58 9.40 25.97
C PRO A 296 -14.24 10.34 24.94
N ALA A 297 -13.70 11.54 24.76
CA ALA A 297 -14.32 12.53 23.88
C ALA A 297 -13.32 13.40 23.09
N LEU A 298 -13.79 13.93 21.95
CA LEU A 298 -13.16 15.00 21.19
C LEU A 298 -13.83 16.33 21.58
N ARG A 299 -13.05 17.29 22.07
CA ARG A 299 -13.46 18.67 22.31
C ARG A 299 -13.11 19.47 21.05
N GLN A 300 -14.08 20.22 20.53
CA GLN A 300 -13.96 21.01 19.31
C GLN A 300 -14.35 22.46 19.62
N ALA A 301 -13.55 23.43 19.16
CA ALA A 301 -13.80 24.84 19.38
C ALA A 301 -14.94 25.39 18.48
N PRO A 302 -15.58 26.51 18.88
CA PRO A 302 -16.43 27.32 18.02
C PRO A 302 -15.88 27.56 16.63
N ASP A 303 -16.76 27.56 15.63
CA ASP A 303 -16.51 27.97 14.24
C ASP A 303 -15.32 27.22 13.58
N THR A 304 -15.26 25.91 13.83
CA THR A 304 -14.26 24.98 13.27
C THR A 304 -14.90 23.80 12.53
N THR A 305 -14.12 23.12 11.69
CA THR A 305 -14.47 21.82 11.10
C THR A 305 -13.35 20.81 11.33
N LEU A 306 -13.66 19.67 11.94
CA LEU A 306 -12.74 18.53 11.99
C LEU A 306 -12.95 17.67 10.75
N ARG A 307 -11.86 17.20 10.14
CA ARG A 307 -11.87 16.35 8.94
C ARG A 307 -11.24 15.00 9.20
N ALA A 308 -12.00 13.92 9.03
CA ALA A 308 -11.51 12.54 9.09
C ALA A 308 -11.46 11.94 7.67
N TYR A 309 -10.32 11.39 7.27
CA TYR A 309 -10.10 10.78 5.95
C TYR A 309 -10.11 9.25 6.08
N LEU A 310 -11.17 8.62 5.59
CA LEU A 310 -11.51 7.22 5.86
C LEU A 310 -11.82 6.47 4.54
N TYR A 311 -11.65 5.14 4.54
CA TYR A 311 -12.25 4.28 3.51
C TYR A 311 -13.42 3.54 4.17
N LEU A 312 -14.64 3.77 3.69
CA LEU A 312 -15.82 3.30 4.42
C LEU A 312 -16.15 1.83 4.07
N PRO A 313 -16.27 0.94 5.07
CA PRO A 313 -16.71 -0.44 4.84
C PRO A 313 -18.17 -0.54 4.39
N ARG A 314 -18.55 -1.77 4.02
CA ARG A 314 -19.96 -2.16 3.87
C ARG A 314 -20.65 -2.08 5.23
N ASP A 315 -21.94 -1.75 5.23
CA ASP A 315 -22.78 -1.70 6.42
C ASP A 315 -22.28 -0.74 7.53
N ALA A 316 -21.41 0.21 7.15
CA ALA A 316 -20.80 1.17 8.07
C ALA A 316 -21.82 2.14 8.68
N ARG A 317 -21.65 2.47 9.96
CA ARG A 317 -22.46 3.47 10.68
C ARG A 317 -21.55 4.35 11.54
N LEU A 318 -21.83 5.64 11.64
CA LEU A 318 -21.18 6.53 12.61
C LEU A 318 -22.04 6.61 13.87
N ARG A 319 -21.50 6.11 14.99
CA ARG A 319 -22.06 6.28 16.33
C ARG A 319 -21.25 7.32 17.12
N ALA A 320 -21.95 8.19 17.83
CA ALA A 320 -21.37 9.15 18.78
C ALA A 320 -22.48 9.70 19.69
N ALA A 321 -22.13 10.29 20.83
CA ALA A 321 -23.03 11.21 21.54
C ALA A 321 -22.47 12.64 21.48
N VAL A 322 -23.29 13.65 21.21
CA VAL A 322 -22.84 15.02 20.97
C VAL A 322 -23.51 16.04 21.88
N GLY A 323 -22.73 16.93 22.47
CA GLY A 323 -23.18 18.04 23.32
C GLY A 323 -22.32 19.29 23.12
N SER A 324 -22.65 20.39 23.81
CA SER A 324 -21.83 21.60 23.87
C SER A 324 -20.87 21.58 25.07
N LEU A 325 -19.73 22.27 24.95
CA LEU A 325 -18.72 22.38 26.00
C LEU A 325 -19.13 23.31 27.15
N ASP A 326 -20.09 24.21 26.95
CA ASP A 326 -20.58 25.14 27.97
C ASP A 326 -22.02 25.63 27.69
N GLU A 327 -22.60 26.37 28.65
CA GLU A 327 -24.00 26.80 28.63
C GLU A 327 -24.37 27.76 27.48
N ARG A 328 -23.39 28.34 26.77
CA ARG A 328 -23.67 29.21 25.61
C ARG A 328 -24.23 28.43 24.41
N GLY A 329 -24.00 27.12 24.37
CA GLY A 329 -24.48 26.22 23.32
C GLY A 329 -23.70 26.33 22.02
N GLY A 330 -23.66 25.21 21.27
CA GLY A 330 -23.01 25.10 19.97
C GLY A 330 -23.95 24.48 18.94
N THR A 331 -23.76 24.80 17.66
CA THR A 331 -24.48 24.19 16.55
C THR A 331 -23.59 23.16 15.86
N VAL A 332 -24.15 22.01 15.56
CA VAL A 332 -23.45 20.86 14.97
C VAL A 332 -24.07 20.50 13.62
N ALA A 333 -23.24 20.32 12.61
CA ALA A 333 -23.59 19.66 11.35
C ALA A 333 -22.55 18.59 11.00
N LEU A 334 -22.95 17.60 10.21
CA LEU A 334 -22.05 16.58 9.67
C LEU A 334 -22.23 16.46 8.16
N ARG A 335 -21.11 16.40 7.44
CA ARG A 335 -21.08 16.14 6.00
C ARG A 335 -20.14 14.99 5.67
N ALA A 336 -20.35 14.38 4.51
CA ALA A 336 -19.44 13.43 3.90
C ALA A 336 -19.12 13.87 2.48
N VAL A 337 -17.84 14.09 2.19
CA VAL A 337 -17.33 14.35 0.84
C VAL A 337 -16.66 13.07 0.34
N PRO A 338 -17.34 12.25 -0.48
CA PRO A 338 -16.73 11.06 -1.06
C PRO A 338 -15.85 11.45 -2.25
N ASP A 339 -14.80 10.66 -2.51
CA ASP A 339 -13.84 11.03 -3.55
C ASP A 339 -14.47 11.11 -4.95
N GLY A 340 -14.05 12.12 -5.72
CA GLY A 340 -14.65 12.50 -7.00
C GLY A 340 -16.13 12.94 -6.95
N GLY A 341 -16.71 13.19 -5.76
CA GLY A 341 -18.14 13.50 -5.60
C GLY A 341 -18.45 14.80 -4.83
N GLU A 342 -19.72 15.19 -4.88
CA GLU A 342 -20.24 16.34 -4.11
C GLU A 342 -20.46 16.00 -2.63
N ALA A 343 -20.45 17.02 -1.78
CA ALA A 343 -20.66 16.87 -0.33
C ALA A 343 -22.12 16.49 -0.02
N LEU A 344 -22.30 15.35 0.66
CA LEU A 344 -23.60 14.95 1.21
C LEU A 344 -23.76 15.49 2.64
N GLU A 345 -24.92 16.06 2.95
CA GLU A 345 -25.27 16.42 4.32
C GLU A 345 -25.83 15.18 5.04
N LEU A 346 -25.15 14.76 6.11
CA LEU A 346 -25.53 13.62 6.95
C LEU A 346 -26.31 14.06 8.19
N LEU A 347 -26.06 15.29 8.66
CA LEU A 347 -26.75 15.91 9.78
C LEU A 347 -26.83 17.42 9.51
N ALA A 348 -28.04 17.93 9.33
CA ALA A 348 -28.30 19.35 9.17
C ALA A 348 -27.91 20.15 10.44
N PRO A 349 -27.57 21.45 10.33
CA PRO A 349 -27.16 22.28 11.47
C PRO A 349 -28.19 22.29 12.62
N ALA A 350 -27.81 21.65 13.73
CA ALA A 350 -28.66 21.47 14.91
C ALA A 350 -27.97 21.97 16.19
N ALA A 351 -28.66 22.83 16.94
CA ALA A 351 -28.18 23.36 18.22
C ALA A 351 -28.08 22.25 19.29
N ARG A 352 -27.05 22.32 20.14
CA ARG A 352 -26.74 21.37 21.21
C ARG A 352 -26.62 22.11 22.54
N THR A 353 -27.24 21.52 23.56
CA THR A 353 -27.05 21.93 24.97
C THR A 353 -25.85 21.18 25.57
N THR A 354 -25.53 21.41 26.84
CA THR A 354 -24.47 20.69 27.56
C THR A 354 -24.77 19.21 27.79
N GLY A 355 -26.04 18.78 27.65
CA GLY A 355 -26.40 17.37 27.69
C GLY A 355 -26.01 16.65 26.39
N PRO A 356 -25.37 15.47 26.45
CA PRO A 356 -25.10 14.67 25.26
C PRO A 356 -26.42 14.21 24.61
N THR A 357 -26.44 14.17 23.29
CA THR A 357 -27.52 13.60 22.47
C THR A 357 -26.92 12.57 21.53
N ASP A 358 -27.47 11.36 21.52
CA ASP A 358 -26.93 10.27 20.71
C ASP A 358 -27.17 10.50 19.21
N LEU A 359 -26.24 9.98 18.41
CA LEU A 359 -26.24 9.98 16.95
C LEU A 359 -25.89 8.58 16.47
N ASP A 360 -26.74 7.99 15.65
CA ASP A 360 -26.47 6.77 14.90
C ASP A 360 -26.81 7.04 13.42
N ILE A 361 -25.78 7.32 12.63
CA ILE A 361 -25.87 7.78 11.24
C ILE A 361 -25.43 6.66 10.30
N ASP A 362 -26.31 6.27 9.39
CA ASP A 362 -26.00 5.28 8.36
C ASP A 362 -24.99 5.83 7.34
N LEU A 363 -23.90 5.10 7.12
CA LEU A 363 -22.86 5.40 6.12
C LEU A 363 -22.80 4.34 5.01
N ALA A 364 -23.65 3.30 5.03
CA ALA A 364 -23.69 2.27 4.00
C ALA A 364 -23.89 2.79 2.56
N PRO A 365 -24.61 3.91 2.29
CA PRO A 365 -24.67 4.54 0.96
C PRO A 365 -23.32 5.03 0.41
N LEU A 366 -22.26 5.07 1.24
CA LEU A 366 -20.91 5.50 0.89
C LEU A 366 -19.87 4.36 0.96
N ALA A 367 -20.32 3.12 1.20
CA ALA A 367 -19.46 1.95 1.28
C ALA A 367 -18.57 1.74 0.03
N GLY A 368 -17.33 1.28 0.25
CA GLY A 368 -16.38 1.01 -0.84
C GLY A 368 -15.75 2.27 -1.46
N ARG A 369 -15.84 3.42 -0.79
CA ARG A 369 -15.27 4.71 -1.23
C ARG A 369 -14.33 5.28 -0.17
N ALA A 370 -13.33 6.03 -0.63
CA ALA A 370 -12.64 6.99 0.23
C ALA A 370 -13.54 8.21 0.46
N VAL A 371 -13.62 8.68 1.70
CA VAL A 371 -14.53 9.74 2.15
C VAL A 371 -13.85 10.64 3.18
N ARG A 372 -14.05 11.95 3.04
CA ARG A 372 -13.79 12.93 4.09
C ARG A 372 -15.07 13.19 4.88
N LEU A 373 -15.12 12.76 6.14
CA LEU A 373 -16.17 13.18 7.07
C LEU A 373 -15.81 14.56 7.64
N GLU A 374 -16.75 15.50 7.59
CA GLU A 374 -16.58 16.89 8.04
C GLU A 374 -17.52 17.17 9.22
N PHE A 375 -16.95 17.26 10.43
CA PHE A 375 -17.65 17.53 11.68
C PHE A 375 -17.61 19.04 11.93
N VAL A 376 -18.71 19.74 11.61
CA VAL A 376 -18.79 21.21 11.66
C VAL A 376 -19.36 21.66 13.01
N ALA A 377 -18.65 22.53 13.72
CA ALA A 377 -19.10 23.19 14.93
C ALA A 377 -19.16 24.70 14.71
N THR A 378 -20.28 25.35 15.05
CA THR A 378 -20.44 26.81 14.95
C THR A 378 -21.16 27.41 16.16
N GLY A 379 -20.97 28.70 16.41
CA GLY A 379 -21.63 29.42 17.51
C GLY A 379 -20.85 29.39 18.83
N PRO A 380 -21.36 30.09 19.87
CA PRO A 380 -20.53 30.67 20.93
C PRO A 380 -19.95 29.68 21.95
N GLY A 381 -20.58 28.52 22.14
CA GLY A 381 -20.06 27.40 22.93
C GLY A 381 -19.55 26.29 22.00
N GLY A 382 -18.37 25.74 22.29
CA GLY A 382 -17.79 24.66 21.47
C GLY A 382 -18.57 23.34 21.60
N VAL A 383 -18.08 22.29 20.94
CA VAL A 383 -18.74 20.98 20.82
C VAL A 383 -17.93 19.87 21.47
N ARG A 384 -18.62 18.87 22.04
CA ARG A 384 -18.06 17.63 22.59
C ARG A 384 -18.62 16.45 21.81
N TRP A 385 -17.77 15.70 21.12
CA TRP A 385 -18.11 14.41 20.52
C TRP A 385 -17.63 13.28 21.43
N VAL A 386 -18.56 12.57 22.05
CA VAL A 386 -18.31 11.46 22.98
C VAL A 386 -18.31 10.14 22.22
N ALA A 387 -17.27 9.33 22.43
CA ALA A 387 -17.02 8.05 21.76
C ALA A 387 -17.31 8.01 20.24
N PRO A 388 -16.89 9.00 19.42
CA PRO A 388 -17.17 9.00 17.99
C PRO A 388 -16.48 7.83 17.27
N ARG A 389 -17.26 6.92 16.72
CA ARG A 389 -16.81 5.66 16.12
C ARG A 389 -17.53 5.37 14.81
N VAL A 390 -16.77 4.97 13.79
CA VAL A 390 -17.35 4.24 12.67
C VAL A 390 -17.37 2.76 13.05
N VAL A 391 -18.55 2.17 13.10
CA VAL A 391 -18.79 0.78 13.42
C VAL A 391 -19.35 0.02 12.21
N VAL A 392 -19.22 -1.30 12.23
CA VAL A 392 -19.89 -2.25 11.33
C VAL A 392 -20.60 -3.30 12.20
N PRO A 393 -21.64 -4.00 11.70
CA PRO A 393 -22.23 -5.11 12.44
C PRO A 393 -21.15 -6.13 12.82
N ASP A 394 -21.11 -6.56 14.08
CA ASP A 394 -20.17 -7.60 14.49
C ASP A 394 -20.55 -8.93 13.82
N ARG A 395 -19.55 -9.57 13.23
CA ARG A 395 -19.65 -10.88 12.56
C ARG A 395 -18.69 -11.91 13.16
N THR A 396 -17.81 -11.49 14.07
CA THR A 396 -16.68 -12.27 14.62
C THR A 396 -17.08 -13.46 15.50
N ALA A 397 -18.38 -13.73 15.59
CA ALA A 397 -18.97 -14.96 16.11
C ALA A 397 -18.59 -16.18 15.22
N LEU A 398 -17.34 -16.64 15.39
CA LEU A 398 -16.85 -17.90 14.86
C LEU A 398 -17.85 -19.03 15.16
N PRO A 399 -18.11 -19.95 14.22
CA PRO A 399 -19.02 -21.07 14.46
C PRO A 399 -18.55 -21.90 15.66
N PRO A 400 -19.45 -22.30 16.59
CA PRO A 400 -19.07 -22.93 17.85
C PRO A 400 -18.37 -24.28 17.65
N GLU A 401 -17.39 -24.55 18.53
CA GLU A 401 -16.43 -25.68 18.44
C GLU A 401 -15.65 -25.78 17.10
N PRO A 402 -14.95 -24.72 16.66
CA PRO A 402 -14.22 -24.75 15.39
C PRO A 402 -12.86 -25.48 15.53
N ARG A 403 -12.62 -26.48 14.67
CA ARG A 403 -11.50 -27.45 14.77
C ARG A 403 -10.14 -26.77 15.00
N THR A 404 -9.42 -27.19 16.04
CA THR A 404 -8.04 -26.76 16.30
C THR A 404 -7.08 -27.63 15.51
N ALA A 405 -6.09 -27.03 14.83
CA ALA A 405 -5.02 -27.76 14.16
C ALA A 405 -4.06 -28.41 15.18
N ARG A 406 -3.59 -29.62 14.86
CA ARG A 406 -2.47 -30.27 15.58
C ARG A 406 -1.12 -29.89 14.99
N ASN A 407 -1.07 -29.67 13.67
CA ASN A 407 0.16 -29.48 12.89
C ASN A 407 0.11 -28.20 12.06
N LEU A 408 1.29 -27.69 11.71
CA LEU A 408 1.47 -26.58 10.80
C LEU A 408 2.39 -26.97 9.64
N VAL A 409 1.95 -26.68 8.41
CA VAL A 409 2.78 -26.77 7.20
C VAL A 409 2.74 -25.42 6.50
N VAL A 410 3.92 -24.83 6.28
CA VAL A 410 4.08 -23.60 5.49
C VAL A 410 4.89 -23.96 4.25
N LEU A 411 4.24 -23.91 3.09
CA LEU A 411 4.86 -24.01 1.77
C LEU A 411 5.02 -22.60 1.21
N LEU A 412 6.27 -22.21 0.99
CA LEU A 412 6.64 -20.99 0.28
C LEU A 412 7.24 -21.34 -1.08
N VAL A 413 6.71 -20.73 -2.13
CA VAL A 413 7.23 -20.85 -3.50
C VAL A 413 7.95 -19.54 -3.83
N ASP A 414 9.28 -19.60 -3.92
CA ASP A 414 10.17 -18.44 -4.07
C ASP A 414 9.88 -17.70 -5.39
N THR A 415 9.58 -16.41 -5.32
CA THR A 415 9.20 -15.50 -6.43
C THR A 415 7.86 -15.74 -7.16
N LEU A 416 6.95 -16.59 -6.66
CA LEU A 416 5.66 -16.86 -7.33
C LEU A 416 4.66 -15.69 -7.24
N ARG A 417 4.42 -15.00 -8.37
CA ARG A 417 3.38 -13.95 -8.52
C ARG A 417 1.96 -14.51 -8.35
N ALA A 418 1.06 -13.71 -7.78
CA ALA A 418 -0.36 -14.06 -7.62
C ALA A 418 -1.15 -14.16 -8.95
N ASP A 419 -0.82 -13.34 -9.95
CA ASP A 419 -1.50 -13.30 -11.26
C ASP A 419 -1.23 -14.54 -12.13
N LYS A 420 -0.20 -15.33 -11.81
CA LYS A 420 0.08 -16.63 -12.43
C LYS A 420 -0.80 -17.78 -11.91
N LEU A 421 -1.87 -17.47 -11.16
CA LEU A 421 -2.78 -18.46 -10.58
C LEU A 421 -4.25 -18.07 -10.82
N ARG A 422 -4.97 -18.88 -11.62
CA ARG A 422 -6.38 -18.61 -12.03
C ARG A 422 -7.40 -18.50 -10.87
N GLU A 423 -7.11 -19.08 -9.72
CA GLU A 423 -7.91 -18.90 -8.51
C GLU A 423 -7.74 -17.48 -7.89
N ILE A 424 -6.80 -16.67 -8.38
CA ILE A 424 -6.69 -15.22 -8.13
C ILE A 424 -7.07 -14.47 -9.42
N ASP A 425 -6.25 -14.52 -10.48
CA ASP A 425 -6.53 -13.88 -11.79
C ASP A 425 -7.02 -14.91 -12.82
N ALA A 426 -8.31 -14.88 -13.13
CA ALA A 426 -8.96 -15.82 -14.05
C ALA A 426 -8.48 -15.75 -15.52
N SER A 427 -7.64 -14.78 -15.90
CA SER A 427 -7.02 -14.72 -17.23
C SER A 427 -5.77 -15.61 -17.36
N SER A 428 -5.25 -16.12 -16.25
CA SER A 428 -3.97 -16.84 -16.19
C SER A 428 -3.97 -18.18 -16.93
N GLU A 429 -3.06 -18.33 -17.91
CA GLU A 429 -2.89 -19.56 -18.71
C GLU A 429 -2.01 -20.64 -18.01
N VAL A 430 -1.45 -20.36 -16.83
CA VAL A 430 -0.46 -21.23 -16.17
C VAL A 430 -1.10 -22.47 -15.51
N ASP A 431 -0.59 -23.65 -15.84
CA ASP A 431 -1.08 -24.94 -15.36
C ASP A 431 -0.55 -25.32 -13.96
N ALA A 432 -0.99 -24.57 -12.94
CA ALA A 432 -0.66 -24.82 -11.53
C ALA A 432 -1.73 -25.65 -10.79
N GLN A 433 -2.21 -26.75 -11.39
CA GLN A 433 -3.37 -27.51 -10.88
C GLN A 433 -3.22 -28.11 -9.48
N ASN A 434 -2.01 -28.50 -9.07
CA ASN A 434 -1.75 -29.17 -7.79
C ASN A 434 -1.52 -28.17 -6.63
N LEU A 435 -0.88 -27.03 -6.90
CA LEU A 435 -0.86 -25.86 -6.00
C LEU A 435 -2.29 -25.36 -5.75
N LEU A 436 -3.06 -25.22 -6.82
CA LEU A 436 -4.42 -24.67 -6.77
C LEU A 436 -5.44 -25.66 -6.17
N ARG A 437 -5.03 -26.90 -5.87
CA ARG A 437 -5.78 -27.81 -5.00
C ARG A 437 -5.94 -27.24 -3.58
N TRP A 438 -4.89 -26.62 -3.03
CA TRP A 438 -4.94 -26.03 -1.69
C TRP A 438 -5.93 -24.85 -1.61
N ALA A 439 -5.99 -24.04 -2.68
CA ALA A 439 -7.00 -22.98 -2.84
C ALA A 439 -8.44 -23.52 -2.94
N ARG A 440 -8.64 -24.71 -3.53
CA ARG A 440 -9.95 -25.34 -3.70
C ARG A 440 -10.44 -26.04 -2.43
N GLU A 441 -9.52 -26.59 -1.63
CA GLU A 441 -9.83 -27.24 -0.35
C GLU A 441 -9.82 -26.27 0.85
N GLY A 442 -9.35 -25.03 0.67
CA GLY A 442 -9.26 -24.00 1.70
C GLY A 442 -9.83 -22.64 1.25
N THR A 443 -9.38 -21.58 1.93
CA THR A 443 -9.71 -20.17 1.62
C THR A 443 -8.53 -19.50 0.91
N THR A 444 -8.81 -18.74 -0.14
CA THR A 444 -7.87 -17.87 -0.85
C THR A 444 -8.06 -16.41 -0.42
N PHE A 445 -6.99 -15.76 0.02
CA PHE A 445 -6.96 -14.30 0.22
C PHE A 445 -6.51 -13.63 -1.07
N THR A 446 -7.41 -12.92 -1.76
CA THR A 446 -7.12 -12.34 -3.09
C THR A 446 -6.27 -11.07 -3.04
N ARG A 447 -6.12 -10.43 -1.86
CA ARG A 447 -5.33 -9.21 -1.64
C ARG A 447 -4.14 -9.40 -0.68
N ALA A 448 -3.50 -10.58 -0.72
CA ALA A 448 -2.31 -10.85 0.07
C ALA A 448 -1.07 -10.09 -0.45
N THR A 449 -0.35 -9.44 0.46
CA THR A 449 0.73 -8.47 0.15
C THR A 449 2.00 -8.81 0.93
N ALA A 450 3.12 -9.02 0.23
CA ALA A 450 4.43 -9.18 0.84
C ALA A 450 4.91 -7.88 1.52
N GLN A 451 5.63 -8.01 2.63
CA GLN A 451 6.15 -6.84 3.38
C GLN A 451 7.46 -6.31 2.79
N GLU A 452 8.11 -7.05 1.90
CA GLU A 452 9.34 -6.69 1.17
C GLU A 452 9.35 -7.33 -0.22
N ASN A 453 10.20 -6.86 -1.12
CA ASN A 453 10.24 -7.23 -2.55
C ASN A 453 11.38 -8.22 -2.93
N TRP A 454 12.02 -8.81 -1.93
CA TRP A 454 13.10 -9.79 -2.08
C TRP A 454 13.14 -10.75 -0.86
N THR A 455 13.62 -11.97 -1.08
CA THR A 455 13.44 -13.10 -0.17
C THR A 455 13.79 -12.86 1.28
N LYS A 456 14.98 -12.34 1.59
CA LYS A 456 15.52 -12.43 2.96
C LYS A 456 14.66 -11.71 4.01
N PRO A 457 14.31 -10.42 3.85
CA PRO A 457 13.43 -9.77 4.81
C PRO A 457 11.97 -10.23 4.69
N SER A 458 11.49 -10.65 3.52
CA SER A 458 10.11 -11.14 3.39
C SER A 458 9.89 -12.47 4.13
N VAL A 459 10.82 -13.42 4.00
CA VAL A 459 10.82 -14.68 4.77
C VAL A 459 11.10 -14.44 6.25
N ALA A 460 11.93 -13.45 6.62
CA ALA A 460 12.06 -13.04 8.01
C ALA A 460 10.76 -12.47 8.59
N THR A 461 9.99 -11.69 7.83
CA THR A 461 8.64 -11.24 8.23
C THR A 461 7.72 -12.43 8.47
N LEU A 462 7.58 -13.32 7.48
CA LEU A 462 6.75 -14.52 7.54
C LEU A 462 7.06 -15.40 8.77
N LEU A 463 8.35 -15.63 9.03
CA LEU A 463 8.79 -16.53 10.09
C LEU A 463 8.91 -15.86 11.48
N THR A 464 8.69 -14.54 11.62
CA THR A 464 8.73 -13.86 12.93
C THR A 464 7.43 -13.15 13.31
N GLY A 465 6.52 -12.91 12.35
CA GLY A 465 5.34 -12.07 12.56
C GLY A 465 5.68 -10.59 12.77
N LEU A 466 6.88 -10.14 12.37
CA LEU A 466 7.37 -8.76 12.53
C LEU A 466 7.49 -8.06 11.17
N TYR A 467 7.39 -6.73 11.14
CA TYR A 467 7.68 -5.94 9.95
C TYR A 467 9.20 -5.80 9.68
N PRO A 468 9.63 -5.52 8.42
CA PRO A 468 11.04 -5.41 8.05
C PRO A 468 11.90 -4.47 8.89
N SER A 469 11.39 -3.31 9.30
CA SER A 469 12.16 -2.39 10.17
C SER A 469 12.19 -2.78 11.65
N SER A 470 11.37 -3.75 12.07
CA SER A 470 11.37 -4.34 13.41
C SER A 470 12.28 -5.56 13.52
N HIS A 471 12.28 -6.47 12.54
CA HIS A 471 13.21 -7.62 12.53
C HIS A 471 14.59 -7.31 11.88
N ALA A 472 14.81 -6.07 11.43
CA ALA A 472 16.08 -5.47 10.98
C ALA A 472 16.86 -6.15 9.82
N ALA A 473 16.39 -7.28 9.28
CA ALA A 473 17.08 -8.08 8.26
C ALA A 473 17.07 -7.49 6.81
N GLN A 474 17.04 -6.16 6.69
CA GLN A 474 16.73 -5.40 5.47
C GLN A 474 17.91 -5.14 4.52
N SER A 475 19.11 -5.67 4.79
CA SER A 475 20.29 -5.52 3.92
C SER A 475 20.92 -6.87 3.62
N GLU A 476 21.69 -6.98 2.53
CA GLU A 476 22.40 -8.21 2.11
C GLU A 476 23.12 -8.90 3.28
N ARG A 477 23.78 -8.12 4.14
CA ARG A 477 24.59 -8.62 5.25
C ARG A 477 23.86 -8.76 6.59
N ALA A 478 22.73 -8.09 6.79
CA ALA A 478 22.02 -8.12 8.07
C ALA A 478 21.65 -9.56 8.48
N VAL A 479 22.06 -9.95 9.69
CA VAL A 479 21.67 -11.19 10.36
C VAL A 479 20.39 -10.93 11.16
N LEU A 480 19.44 -11.87 11.11
CA LEU A 480 18.22 -11.81 11.92
C LEU A 480 18.58 -11.91 13.42
N PRO A 481 18.34 -10.86 14.23
CA PRO A 481 18.72 -10.85 15.64
C PRO A 481 18.00 -11.98 16.43
N PRO A 482 18.61 -12.53 17.50
CA PRO A 482 17.96 -13.52 18.36
C PRO A 482 16.64 -13.04 18.98
N GLU A 483 16.52 -11.74 19.24
CA GLU A 483 15.33 -11.09 19.78
C GLU A 483 14.13 -11.18 18.82
N ALA A 484 14.40 -11.21 17.50
CA ALA A 484 13.41 -11.55 16.48
C ALA A 484 13.22 -13.08 16.40
N ARG A 485 12.64 -13.67 17.46
CA ARG A 485 12.38 -15.11 17.56
C ARG A 485 11.58 -15.65 16.37
N LEU A 486 12.02 -16.76 15.82
CA LEU A 486 11.33 -17.48 14.75
C LEU A 486 10.12 -18.26 15.28
N LEU A 487 9.13 -18.47 14.42
CA LEU A 487 7.98 -19.36 14.60
C LEU A 487 8.41 -20.79 14.98
N SER A 488 9.55 -21.25 14.44
CA SER A 488 10.18 -22.51 14.81
C SER A 488 10.63 -22.55 16.27
N GLU A 489 11.21 -21.46 16.78
CA GLU A 489 11.66 -21.38 18.17
C GLU A 489 10.49 -21.43 19.15
N TYR A 490 9.37 -20.76 18.84
CA TYR A 490 8.18 -20.84 19.69
C TYR A 490 7.48 -22.21 19.61
N LEU A 491 7.32 -22.79 18.41
CA LEU A 491 6.62 -24.07 18.27
C LEU A 491 7.45 -25.26 18.80
N HIS A 492 8.78 -25.17 18.75
CA HIS A 492 9.66 -26.10 19.46
C HIS A 492 9.45 -26.04 20.99
N ASP A 493 9.34 -24.84 21.58
CA ASP A 493 9.04 -24.68 23.02
C ASP A 493 7.65 -25.27 23.39
N GLU A 494 6.67 -25.17 22.49
CA GLU A 494 5.33 -25.79 22.59
C GLU A 494 5.30 -27.30 22.24
N GLY A 495 6.48 -27.94 22.13
CA GLY A 495 6.63 -29.39 21.99
C GLY A 495 6.32 -29.96 20.61
N PHE A 496 6.35 -29.13 19.54
CA PHE A 496 6.26 -29.63 18.17
C PHE A 496 7.61 -30.15 17.69
N ALA A 497 7.61 -31.22 16.89
CA ALA A 497 8.77 -31.59 16.07
C ALA A 497 8.91 -30.58 14.91
N THR A 498 10.11 -30.04 14.70
CA THR A 498 10.35 -28.89 13.81
C THR A 498 11.28 -29.23 12.65
N ALA A 499 10.82 -29.08 11.41
CA ALA A 499 11.62 -29.36 10.22
C ALA A 499 11.55 -28.26 9.16
N CYS A 500 12.67 -28.08 8.47
CA CYS A 500 12.92 -26.93 7.62
C CYS A 500 13.74 -27.34 6.40
N PHE A 501 13.16 -27.16 5.21
CA PHE A 501 13.72 -27.54 3.91
C PHE A 501 13.76 -26.30 3.00
N ILE A 502 14.95 -25.71 2.83
CA ILE A 502 15.10 -24.37 2.23
C ILE A 502 16.02 -24.39 1.01
N ALA A 503 15.45 -24.08 -0.15
CA ALA A 503 16.17 -24.04 -1.43
C ALA A 503 16.85 -22.69 -1.75
N ASN A 504 16.89 -21.75 -0.79
CA ASN A 504 17.40 -20.38 -0.93
C ASN A 504 18.70 -20.13 -0.12
N GLY A 505 19.65 -19.37 -0.67
CA GLY A 505 20.95 -19.08 -0.02
C GLY A 505 20.92 -17.98 1.06
N TYR A 506 20.02 -17.00 0.95
CA TYR A 506 19.89 -15.90 1.93
C TYR A 506 19.11 -16.30 3.19
N VAL A 507 18.24 -17.32 3.10
CA VAL A 507 17.52 -17.87 4.26
C VAL A 507 18.36 -18.98 4.91
N SER A 508 19.57 -18.63 5.33
CA SER A 508 20.60 -19.56 5.83
C SER A 508 20.97 -19.35 7.30
N ASP A 509 21.73 -20.31 7.83
CA ASP A 509 22.36 -20.27 9.15
C ASP A 509 23.23 -19.02 9.35
N THR A 510 23.99 -18.65 8.32
CA THR A 510 24.77 -17.40 8.25
C THR A 510 23.96 -16.13 8.54
N PHE A 511 22.67 -16.11 8.22
CA PHE A 511 21.77 -14.97 8.47
C PHE A 511 20.79 -15.19 9.64
N GLY A 512 21.01 -16.23 10.45
CA GLY A 512 20.29 -16.47 11.71
C GLY A 512 19.11 -17.44 11.63
N PHE A 513 18.75 -17.96 10.45
CA PHE A 513 17.53 -18.78 10.25
C PHE A 513 17.62 -20.22 10.79
N ARG A 514 18.74 -20.62 11.41
CA ARG A 514 18.98 -21.99 11.93
C ARG A 514 18.22 -22.31 13.23
N ARG A 515 17.69 -21.32 13.94
CA ARG A 515 17.14 -21.46 15.30
C ARG A 515 15.80 -22.21 15.32
N GLY A 516 15.56 -22.96 16.41
CA GLY A 516 14.28 -23.64 16.66
C GLY A 516 13.96 -24.83 15.74
N TRP A 517 14.93 -25.35 14.99
CA TRP A 517 14.71 -26.47 14.06
C TRP A 517 15.47 -27.73 14.49
N ASP A 518 14.75 -28.83 14.75
CA ASP A 518 15.33 -30.16 14.94
C ASP A 518 16.07 -30.58 13.65
N LEU A 519 15.36 -30.52 12.52
CA LEU A 519 15.90 -30.77 11.19
C LEU A 519 15.97 -29.48 10.37
N TYR A 520 17.17 -29.11 9.93
CA TYR A 520 17.40 -27.96 9.07
C TYR A 520 18.24 -28.36 7.85
N ARG A 521 17.67 -28.26 6.66
CA ARG A 521 18.29 -28.61 5.37
C ARG A 521 18.22 -27.40 4.42
N ASN A 522 19.28 -26.60 4.41
CA ASN A 522 19.47 -25.57 3.38
C ASN A 522 20.22 -26.19 2.18
N TYR A 523 19.53 -26.33 1.04
CA TYR A 523 20.08 -27.02 -0.14
C TYR A 523 21.20 -26.22 -0.81
N VAL A 524 21.10 -24.88 -0.82
CA VAL A 524 22.10 -24.00 -1.45
C VAL A 524 23.42 -24.05 -0.67
N ARG A 525 23.40 -23.78 0.64
CA ARG A 525 24.59 -23.86 1.51
C ARG A 525 25.22 -25.26 1.42
N GLY A 526 24.40 -26.30 1.48
CA GLY A 526 24.82 -27.70 1.43
C GLY A 526 25.29 -28.22 0.05
N GLY A 527 25.14 -27.44 -1.03
CA GLY A 527 25.48 -27.88 -2.39
C GLY A 527 24.61 -29.04 -2.92
N LEU A 528 23.37 -29.14 -2.41
CA LEU A 528 22.41 -30.18 -2.75
C LEU A 528 21.54 -29.76 -3.95
N PRO A 529 20.97 -30.72 -4.73
CA PRO A 529 19.95 -30.42 -5.73
C PRO A 529 18.75 -29.71 -5.09
N ASN A 530 18.53 -28.43 -5.43
CA ASN A 530 17.62 -27.54 -4.71
C ASN A 530 16.24 -27.37 -5.38
N ARG A 531 16.01 -27.97 -6.55
CA ARG A 531 14.74 -27.88 -7.27
C ARG A 531 13.60 -28.62 -6.58
N ALA A 532 12.36 -28.18 -6.81
CA ALA A 532 11.12 -28.66 -6.22
C ALA A 532 11.00 -30.20 -6.18
N GLN A 533 11.46 -30.90 -7.22
CA GLN A 533 11.49 -32.37 -7.26
C GLN A 533 12.14 -33.01 -6.03
N HIS A 534 13.26 -32.45 -5.58
CA HIS A 534 14.07 -32.96 -4.46
C HIS A 534 13.53 -32.43 -3.14
N VAL A 535 13.24 -31.13 -3.06
CA VAL A 535 12.72 -30.47 -1.86
C VAL A 535 11.42 -31.13 -1.37
N PHE A 536 10.47 -31.39 -2.28
CA PHE A 536 9.23 -32.09 -1.94
C PHE A 536 9.44 -33.58 -1.63
N ALA A 537 10.47 -34.25 -2.19
CA ALA A 537 10.74 -35.65 -1.89
C ALA A 537 11.32 -35.83 -0.48
N ASP A 538 12.27 -34.98 -0.08
CA ASP A 538 12.86 -34.97 1.25
C ASP A 538 11.84 -34.57 2.33
N ALA A 539 10.99 -33.58 2.05
CA ALA A 539 9.90 -33.18 2.96
C ALA A 539 8.85 -34.28 3.12
N ALA A 540 8.43 -34.93 2.03
CA ALA A 540 7.50 -36.06 2.08
C ALA A 540 8.08 -37.28 2.82
N ALA A 541 9.37 -37.56 2.65
CA ALA A 541 10.06 -38.62 3.39
C ALA A 541 10.07 -38.35 4.90
N TRP A 542 10.36 -37.11 5.32
CA TRP A 542 10.34 -36.74 6.74
C TRP A 542 8.94 -36.81 7.37
N ILE A 543 7.88 -36.45 6.63
CA ILE A 543 6.49 -36.65 7.07
C ILE A 543 6.22 -38.16 7.26
N ALA A 544 6.67 -39.01 6.33
CA ALA A 544 6.46 -40.46 6.43
C ALA A 544 7.19 -41.14 7.61
N GLU A 545 8.13 -40.45 8.26
CA GLU A 545 8.77 -40.88 9.51
C GLU A 545 8.05 -40.40 10.79
N ARG A 546 7.04 -39.52 10.67
CA ARG A 546 6.23 -39.06 11.81
C ARG A 546 5.17 -40.09 12.19
N LYS A 547 4.57 -39.92 13.37
CA LYS A 547 3.36 -40.65 13.78
C LYS A 547 2.14 -39.73 13.77
N PRO A 548 0.90 -40.23 13.59
CA PRO A 548 -0.30 -39.39 13.55
C PRO A 548 -0.55 -38.57 14.83
N GLU A 549 -0.08 -39.06 15.98
CA GLU A 549 -0.17 -38.39 17.28
C GLU A 549 0.92 -37.32 17.54
N GLU A 550 1.99 -37.28 16.75
CA GLU A 550 3.06 -36.28 16.89
C GLU A 550 2.60 -34.92 16.34
N ARG A 551 2.73 -33.85 17.14
CA ARG A 551 2.58 -32.46 16.65
C ARG A 551 3.83 -32.06 15.88
N PHE A 552 3.68 -31.44 14.72
CA PHE A 552 4.82 -30.93 13.95
C PHE A 552 4.61 -29.59 13.27
N PHE A 553 5.71 -28.86 13.10
CA PHE A 553 5.83 -27.69 12.23
C PHE A 553 6.83 -27.99 11.11
N LEU A 554 6.37 -27.86 9.88
CA LEU A 554 7.17 -28.06 8.66
C LEU A 554 7.19 -26.78 7.82
N TYR A 555 8.38 -26.23 7.59
CA TYR A 555 8.62 -25.18 6.61
C TYR A 555 9.29 -25.74 5.36
N VAL A 556 8.71 -25.48 4.19
CA VAL A 556 9.22 -25.89 2.89
C VAL A 556 9.33 -24.64 2.01
N GLN A 557 10.54 -24.30 1.58
CA GLN A 557 10.81 -23.24 0.61
C GLN A 557 11.46 -23.85 -0.63
N THR A 558 10.70 -23.88 -1.73
CA THR A 558 11.14 -24.32 -3.06
C THR A 558 11.66 -23.14 -3.87
N ILE A 559 12.71 -23.34 -4.68
CA ILE A 559 13.36 -22.24 -5.41
C ILE A 559 12.70 -21.94 -6.76
N ASP A 560 12.12 -22.93 -7.44
CA ASP A 560 11.45 -22.71 -8.72
C ASP A 560 10.11 -21.97 -8.46
N PRO A 561 9.82 -20.80 -9.06
CA PRO A 561 10.37 -20.24 -10.30
C PRO A 561 11.46 -19.14 -10.23
N HIS A 562 12.17 -18.93 -9.11
CA HIS A 562 13.30 -17.98 -9.03
C HIS A 562 14.35 -18.18 -10.13
N VAL A 563 14.94 -17.08 -10.60
CA VAL A 563 16.00 -17.04 -11.63
C VAL A 563 17.27 -17.81 -11.20
N PRO A 564 17.98 -18.57 -12.06
CA PRO A 564 17.77 -18.72 -13.50
C PRO A 564 16.63 -19.68 -13.86
N TYR A 565 15.74 -19.20 -14.73
CA TYR A 565 14.61 -19.97 -15.25
C TYR A 565 15.13 -21.08 -16.18
N VAL A 566 15.08 -22.34 -15.74
CA VAL A 566 15.60 -23.54 -16.42
C VAL A 566 14.57 -24.69 -16.47
N PRO A 567 13.31 -24.43 -16.89
CA PRO A 567 12.27 -25.46 -16.91
C PRO A 567 12.63 -26.58 -17.89
N PRO A 568 12.32 -27.86 -17.58
CA PRO A 568 12.44 -28.94 -18.54
C PRO A 568 11.56 -28.66 -19.77
N ARG A 569 11.97 -29.19 -20.92
CA ARG A 569 11.42 -28.78 -22.21
C ARG A 569 9.91 -29.04 -22.32
N GLU A 570 9.41 -30.13 -21.75
CA GLU A 570 7.99 -30.49 -21.74
C GLU A 570 7.07 -29.53 -20.96
N PHE A 571 7.65 -28.61 -20.17
CA PHE A 571 6.93 -27.52 -19.52
C PHE A 571 7.04 -26.22 -20.33
N LEU A 572 8.24 -25.92 -20.84
CA LEU A 572 8.49 -24.75 -21.69
C LEU A 572 7.74 -24.79 -23.02
N ASP A 573 7.68 -25.95 -23.68
CA ASP A 573 6.99 -26.12 -24.96
C ASP A 573 5.46 -25.94 -24.83
N ARG A 574 4.89 -25.87 -23.60
CA ARG A 574 3.48 -25.53 -23.38
C ARG A 574 3.18 -24.05 -23.67
N TYR A 575 4.09 -23.17 -23.25
CA TYR A 575 3.95 -21.72 -23.39
C TYR A 575 4.70 -21.21 -24.63
N ASP A 576 5.81 -21.85 -25.01
CA ASP A 576 6.64 -21.39 -26.13
C ASP A 576 7.44 -22.52 -26.81
N ALA A 577 6.75 -23.39 -27.54
CA ALA A 577 7.35 -24.40 -28.43
C ALA A 577 8.06 -23.83 -29.68
N ASP A 578 7.82 -22.54 -30.02
CA ASP A 578 8.37 -21.94 -31.24
C ASP A 578 9.90 -21.86 -31.20
N PRO A 579 10.62 -22.20 -32.29
CA PRO A 579 12.07 -22.06 -32.37
C PRO A 579 12.54 -20.64 -32.02
N TYR A 580 13.39 -20.55 -31.00
CA TYR A 580 13.90 -19.29 -30.48
C TYR A 580 15.42 -19.19 -30.63
N SER A 581 15.90 -18.06 -31.17
CA SER A 581 17.31 -17.79 -31.48
C SER A 581 17.82 -16.45 -30.96
N GLY A 582 17.05 -15.76 -30.11
CA GLY A 582 17.41 -14.48 -29.50
C GLY A 582 18.27 -14.61 -28.22
N PRO A 583 18.47 -13.51 -27.48
CA PRO A 583 19.35 -13.46 -26.31
C PRO A 583 18.88 -14.24 -25.07
N VAL A 584 17.59 -14.61 -24.97
CA VAL A 584 17.01 -15.28 -23.78
C VAL A 584 17.32 -16.77 -23.78
N LYS A 585 18.43 -17.14 -23.13
CA LYS A 585 18.79 -18.53 -22.84
C LYS A 585 18.54 -18.83 -21.38
N ALA A 586 17.78 -19.90 -21.11
CA ALA A 586 17.44 -20.41 -19.77
C ALA A 586 18.56 -20.28 -18.73
N ALA A 587 19.67 -21.01 -18.92
CA ALA A 587 20.80 -21.04 -17.97
C ALA A 587 21.69 -19.77 -17.94
N GLU A 588 21.37 -18.73 -18.72
CA GLU A 588 22.03 -17.41 -18.66
C GLU A 588 21.08 -16.29 -18.20
N THR A 589 19.84 -16.62 -17.77
CA THR A 589 18.79 -15.64 -17.45
C THR A 589 19.18 -14.67 -16.33
N SER A 590 19.80 -15.11 -15.22
CA SER A 590 20.22 -14.19 -14.15
C SER A 590 21.17 -13.10 -14.68
N LYS A 591 22.21 -13.50 -15.42
CA LYS A 591 23.16 -12.61 -16.10
C LYS A 591 22.53 -11.80 -17.23
N LEU A 592 21.38 -12.21 -17.75
CA LEU A 592 20.61 -11.42 -18.71
C LEU A 592 19.81 -10.33 -17.98
N LEU A 593 19.17 -10.62 -16.84
CA LEU A 593 18.47 -9.63 -16.03
C LEU A 593 19.43 -8.54 -15.53
N GLU A 594 20.62 -8.91 -15.05
CA GLU A 594 21.70 -7.97 -14.69
C GLU A 594 22.02 -6.99 -15.84
N ARG A 595 22.20 -7.51 -17.06
CA ARG A 595 22.50 -6.71 -18.26
C ARG A 595 21.33 -5.86 -18.73
N ILE A 596 20.09 -6.30 -18.53
CA ILE A 596 18.89 -5.52 -18.80
C ILE A 596 18.78 -4.36 -17.80
N LYS A 597 18.90 -4.62 -16.49
CA LYS A 597 18.94 -3.60 -15.42
C LYS A 597 20.06 -2.58 -15.66
N ALA A 598 21.21 -3.01 -16.17
CA ALA A 598 22.34 -2.14 -16.53
C ALA A 598 22.18 -1.41 -17.89
N GLY A 599 21.05 -1.55 -18.60
CA GLY A 599 20.80 -0.92 -19.91
C GLY A 599 21.68 -1.43 -21.06
N GLN A 600 22.34 -2.58 -20.88
CA GLN A 600 23.26 -3.18 -21.85
C GLN A 600 22.56 -4.08 -22.87
N VAL A 601 21.33 -4.51 -22.59
CA VAL A 601 20.50 -5.34 -23.48
C VAL A 601 19.07 -4.83 -23.47
N THR A 602 18.51 -4.62 -24.66
CA THR A 602 17.08 -4.32 -24.87
C THR A 602 16.41 -5.55 -25.48
N LEU A 603 15.36 -6.06 -24.84
CA LEU A 603 14.59 -7.22 -25.33
C LEU A 603 13.47 -6.80 -26.28
N THR A 604 13.31 -7.54 -27.38
CA THR A 604 12.14 -7.43 -28.27
C THR A 604 10.91 -8.11 -27.66
N ALA A 605 9.72 -7.88 -28.22
CA ALA A 605 8.50 -8.56 -27.76
C ALA A 605 8.60 -10.10 -27.80
N ARG A 606 9.30 -10.67 -28.80
CA ARG A 606 9.52 -12.13 -28.89
C ARG A 606 10.44 -12.65 -27.79
N ASP A 607 11.36 -11.81 -27.32
CA ASP A 607 12.30 -12.12 -26.24
C ASP A 607 11.61 -12.01 -24.87
N ARG A 608 10.79 -10.97 -24.65
CA ARG A 608 9.98 -10.82 -23.43
C ARG A 608 9.07 -12.05 -23.23
N ARG A 609 8.29 -12.41 -24.26
CA ARG A 609 7.50 -13.64 -24.29
C ARG A 609 8.33 -14.91 -24.05
N ARG A 610 9.61 -14.96 -24.47
CA ARG A 610 10.50 -16.10 -24.16
C ARG A 610 10.90 -16.14 -22.68
N LEU A 611 11.12 -14.97 -22.07
CA LEU A 611 11.50 -14.83 -20.67
C LEU A 611 10.33 -15.22 -19.75
N GLU A 612 9.14 -14.69 -20.03
CA GLU A 612 7.89 -15.02 -19.34
C GLU A 612 7.55 -16.51 -19.46
N ALA A 613 7.64 -17.09 -20.68
CA ALA A 613 7.38 -18.51 -20.90
C ALA A 613 8.38 -19.47 -20.19
N LEU A 614 9.59 -19.01 -19.86
CA LEU A 614 10.51 -19.77 -19.03
C LEU A 614 10.08 -19.77 -17.56
N TYR A 615 9.63 -18.62 -17.04
CA TYR A 615 9.10 -18.48 -15.68
C TYR A 615 7.79 -19.27 -15.49
N ASP A 616 6.83 -19.15 -16.42
CA ASP A 616 5.58 -19.92 -16.42
C ASP A 616 5.83 -21.43 -16.56
N GLY A 617 6.85 -21.80 -17.32
CA GLY A 617 7.38 -23.16 -17.40
C GLY A 617 7.87 -23.70 -16.06
N GLU A 618 8.54 -22.87 -15.25
CA GLU A 618 9.02 -23.26 -13.91
C GLU A 618 7.89 -23.46 -12.91
N ILE A 619 6.88 -22.58 -12.91
CA ILE A 619 5.68 -22.75 -12.06
C ILE A 619 5.00 -24.09 -12.36
N THR A 620 4.96 -24.49 -13.64
CA THR A 620 4.35 -25.76 -14.07
C THR A 620 5.21 -26.97 -13.71
N TYR A 621 6.54 -26.85 -13.77
CA TYR A 621 7.46 -27.89 -13.29
C TYR A 621 7.36 -28.08 -11.76
N HIS A 622 7.29 -26.98 -11.02
CA HIS A 622 7.07 -26.97 -9.58
C HIS A 622 5.74 -27.67 -9.23
N ASP A 623 4.66 -27.30 -9.91
CA ASP A 623 3.33 -27.88 -9.73
C ASP A 623 3.31 -29.40 -9.92
N ALA A 624 4.00 -29.92 -10.94
CA ALA A 624 4.14 -31.35 -11.21
C ALA A 624 4.86 -32.15 -10.09
N HIS A 625 5.39 -31.47 -9.06
CA HIS A 625 6.03 -32.09 -7.90
C HIS A 625 5.36 -31.78 -6.56
N ALA A 626 4.47 -30.78 -6.50
CA ALA A 626 3.68 -30.43 -5.33
C ALA A 626 2.80 -31.57 -4.74
N PRO A 627 2.26 -32.54 -5.51
CA PRO A 627 1.43 -33.63 -4.97
C PRO A 627 2.07 -34.42 -3.83
N LYS A 628 3.40 -34.61 -3.85
CA LYS A 628 4.14 -35.37 -2.83
C LYS A 628 3.86 -34.89 -1.40
N LEU A 629 3.75 -33.57 -1.21
CA LEU A 629 3.48 -32.97 0.10
C LEU A 629 2.05 -33.27 0.57
N TYR A 630 1.08 -33.15 -0.34
CA TYR A 630 -0.32 -33.51 -0.08
C TYR A 630 -0.45 -35.01 0.24
N GLU A 631 0.15 -35.86 -0.61
CA GLU A 631 0.10 -37.31 -0.52
C GLU A 631 0.72 -37.84 0.78
N ALA A 632 1.83 -37.25 1.24
CA ALA A 632 2.45 -37.62 2.52
C ALA A 632 1.55 -37.28 3.73
N LEU A 633 0.95 -36.07 3.76
CA LEU A 633 0.02 -35.66 4.81
C LEU A 633 -1.26 -36.52 4.82
N ALA A 634 -1.75 -36.91 3.64
CA ALA A 634 -2.89 -37.79 3.47
C ALA A 634 -2.58 -39.24 3.90
N ALA A 635 -1.41 -39.78 3.52
CA ALA A 635 -0.98 -41.13 3.88
C ALA A 635 -0.70 -41.29 5.38
N LEU A 636 -0.20 -40.25 6.04
CA LEU A 636 -0.06 -40.18 7.50
C LEU A 636 -1.42 -39.98 8.21
N GLY A 637 -2.49 -39.65 7.48
CA GLY A 637 -3.84 -39.46 8.04
C GLY A 637 -4.03 -38.16 8.84
N VAL A 638 -3.07 -37.24 8.81
CA VAL A 638 -3.09 -35.98 9.59
C VAL A 638 -3.55 -34.77 8.80
N LEU A 639 -3.77 -34.92 7.48
CA LEU A 639 -4.09 -33.82 6.57
C LEU A 639 -5.19 -32.90 7.10
N ASP A 640 -6.30 -33.45 7.62
CA ASP A 640 -7.43 -32.66 8.11
C ASP A 640 -7.24 -32.06 9.52
N ASP A 641 -6.19 -32.46 10.24
CA ASP A 641 -5.72 -31.83 11.48
C ASP A 641 -4.51 -30.89 11.24
N THR A 642 -4.12 -30.66 9.99
CA THR A 642 -2.98 -29.82 9.62
C THR A 642 -3.47 -28.50 9.03
N LEU A 643 -3.03 -27.38 9.61
CA LEU A 643 -3.10 -26.09 8.92
C LEU A 643 -2.03 -26.08 7.83
N VAL A 644 -2.46 -26.01 6.58
CA VAL A 644 -1.57 -25.81 5.43
C VAL A 644 -1.69 -24.36 4.95
N VAL A 645 -0.56 -23.66 4.96
CA VAL A 645 -0.36 -22.32 4.38
C VAL A 645 0.42 -22.49 3.08
N VAL A 646 -0.07 -21.93 1.98
CA VAL A 646 0.67 -21.86 0.70
C VAL A 646 0.79 -20.40 0.29
N THR A 647 2.02 -19.93 0.06
CA THR A 647 2.29 -18.53 -0.26
C THR A 647 3.58 -18.36 -1.07
N ALA A 648 3.95 -17.11 -1.37
CA ALA A 648 5.25 -16.71 -1.90
C ALA A 648 5.88 -15.66 -0.99
N ASP A 649 7.19 -15.45 -1.11
CA ASP A 649 7.91 -14.37 -0.44
C ASP A 649 7.75 -13.03 -1.18
N HIS A 650 7.76 -13.06 -2.51
CA HIS A 650 7.50 -11.93 -3.41
C HIS A 650 7.14 -12.44 -4.82
N GLY A 651 6.94 -11.55 -5.78
CA GLY A 651 6.86 -11.85 -7.22
C GLY A 651 8.08 -11.36 -8.01
N GLU A 652 7.96 -11.27 -9.34
CA GLU A 652 8.98 -10.70 -10.24
C GLU A 652 8.37 -9.79 -11.32
N GLU A 653 9.07 -8.72 -11.70
CA GLU A 653 8.70 -7.80 -12.79
C GLU A 653 9.18 -8.35 -14.15
N PHE A 654 8.35 -8.25 -15.18
CA PHE A 654 8.62 -8.57 -16.58
C PHE A 654 8.35 -7.35 -17.49
N PHE A 655 8.92 -6.20 -17.08
CA PHE A 655 8.86 -4.87 -17.73
C PHE A 655 7.55 -4.08 -17.64
N GLU A 656 6.62 -4.44 -16.75
CA GLU A 656 5.38 -3.67 -16.50
C GLU A 656 5.70 -2.21 -16.16
N HIS A 657 6.66 -1.97 -15.26
CA HIS A 657 7.16 -0.63 -14.90
C HIS A 657 8.57 -0.34 -15.42
N GLY A 658 9.01 -1.11 -16.42
CA GLY A 658 10.21 -0.89 -17.22
C GLY A 658 11.49 -1.60 -16.76
N SER A 659 11.42 -2.44 -15.72
CA SER A 659 12.54 -3.20 -15.14
C SER A 659 12.31 -4.72 -15.30
N VAL A 660 13.10 -5.57 -14.62
CA VAL A 660 12.97 -7.04 -14.64
C VAL A 660 13.37 -7.70 -13.32
N GLY A 661 12.84 -8.91 -13.05
CA GLY A 661 13.11 -9.67 -11.83
C GLY A 661 12.58 -8.96 -10.59
N HIS A 662 13.21 -9.16 -9.43
CA HIS A 662 12.76 -8.58 -8.16
C HIS A 662 13.77 -7.58 -7.54
N GLY A 663 13.54 -7.14 -6.30
CA GLY A 663 14.52 -6.35 -5.52
C GLY A 663 14.72 -4.89 -5.94
N HIS A 664 13.67 -4.15 -6.35
CA HIS A 664 13.83 -2.74 -6.80
C HIS A 664 12.58 -1.83 -6.77
N SER A 665 11.37 -2.37 -6.95
CA SER A 665 10.09 -1.62 -6.99
C SER A 665 9.13 -2.07 -5.87
N LEU A 666 7.98 -1.43 -5.70
CA LEU A 666 6.95 -1.83 -4.72
C LEU A 666 5.59 -2.08 -5.42
N TYR A 667 5.62 -2.46 -6.69
CA TYR A 667 4.42 -2.68 -7.50
C TYR A 667 3.83 -4.09 -7.28
N GLN A 668 2.61 -4.35 -7.77
CA GLN A 668 1.90 -5.62 -7.56
C GLN A 668 2.68 -6.84 -8.07
N GLU A 669 3.46 -6.69 -9.14
CA GLU A 669 4.31 -7.71 -9.73
C GLU A 669 5.35 -8.25 -8.73
N LEU A 670 5.76 -7.44 -7.75
CA LEU A 670 6.68 -7.85 -6.69
C LEU A 670 6.00 -8.12 -5.35
N LEU A 671 4.88 -7.46 -5.04
CA LEU A 671 4.25 -7.54 -3.71
C LEU A 671 2.99 -8.41 -3.65
N HIS A 672 2.28 -8.63 -4.76
CA HIS A 672 1.04 -9.40 -4.78
C HIS A 672 1.39 -10.89 -4.85
N VAL A 673 1.39 -11.51 -3.67
CA VAL A 673 1.71 -12.93 -3.48
C VAL A 673 0.43 -13.75 -3.29
N PRO A 674 0.39 -15.02 -3.67
CA PRO A 674 -0.71 -15.89 -3.31
C PRO A 674 -0.75 -16.13 -1.80
N LEU A 675 -1.94 -16.37 -1.26
CA LEU A 675 -2.11 -16.86 0.10
C LEU A 675 -3.33 -17.79 0.18
N PHE A 676 -3.07 -19.08 0.31
CA PHE A 676 -4.09 -20.12 0.51
C PHE A 676 -3.96 -20.70 1.92
N LEU A 677 -5.06 -20.71 2.67
CA LEU A 677 -5.14 -21.27 4.03
C LEU A 677 -6.12 -22.44 4.04
N ARG A 678 -5.65 -23.64 4.40
CA ARG A 678 -6.44 -24.88 4.36
C ARG A 678 -6.43 -25.56 5.73
N LEU A 679 -7.59 -25.58 6.39
CA LEU A 679 -7.89 -26.32 7.62
C LEU A 679 -9.41 -26.58 7.67
N PRO A 680 -9.89 -27.81 7.43
CA PRO A 680 -11.31 -28.11 7.35
C PRO A 680 -12.09 -27.77 8.62
N GLY A 681 -13.21 -27.06 8.47
CA GLY A 681 -14.02 -26.55 9.58
C GLY A 681 -13.57 -25.20 10.15
N ARG A 682 -12.41 -24.67 9.71
CA ARG A 682 -11.96 -23.30 9.95
C ARG A 682 -12.00 -22.50 8.65
N PHE A 683 -11.14 -22.84 7.69
CA PHE A 683 -11.15 -22.22 6.36
C PHE A 683 -12.18 -22.89 5.45
N ARG A 684 -13.02 -22.09 4.80
CA ARG A 684 -14.12 -22.56 3.94
C ARG A 684 -13.59 -22.90 2.55
N ALA A 685 -13.68 -24.17 2.18
CA ALA A 685 -13.25 -24.67 0.87
C ALA A 685 -13.79 -23.83 -0.30
N ALA A 686 -12.90 -23.50 -1.25
CA ALA A 686 -13.12 -22.66 -2.42
C ALA A 686 -13.66 -21.25 -2.11
N ALA A 687 -13.49 -20.75 -0.88
CA ALA A 687 -13.77 -19.35 -0.57
C ALA A 687 -12.70 -18.45 -1.17
N LYS A 688 -13.11 -17.37 -1.85
CA LYS A 688 -12.27 -16.20 -2.08
C LYS A 688 -12.65 -15.14 -1.05
N VAL A 689 -11.65 -14.55 -0.42
CA VAL A 689 -11.77 -13.49 0.59
C VAL A 689 -10.97 -12.30 0.10
N ASP A 690 -11.66 -11.21 -0.19
CA ASP A 690 -11.05 -9.99 -0.74
C ASP A 690 -10.53 -9.04 0.35
N ALA A 691 -10.43 -9.50 1.59
CA ALA A 691 -9.81 -8.76 2.68
C ALA A 691 -8.28 -8.64 2.48
N VAL A 692 -7.70 -7.56 3.02
CA VAL A 692 -6.27 -7.26 2.89
C VAL A 692 -5.46 -8.08 3.90
N ALA A 693 -4.46 -8.84 3.43
CA ALA A 693 -3.63 -9.69 4.26
C ALA A 693 -2.13 -9.45 3.99
N GLY A 694 -1.28 -9.69 4.99
CA GLY A 694 0.18 -9.72 4.85
C GLY A 694 0.79 -11.07 5.21
N LEU A 695 2.05 -11.29 4.82
CA LEU A 695 2.85 -12.42 5.31
C LEU A 695 3.08 -12.32 6.83
N VAL A 696 3.13 -11.09 7.35
CA VAL A 696 3.19 -10.77 8.78
C VAL A 696 2.00 -11.35 9.58
N ASP A 697 0.86 -11.58 8.93
CA ASP A 697 -0.37 -12.12 9.55
C ASP A 697 -0.35 -13.66 9.69
N VAL A 698 0.56 -14.35 8.99
CA VAL A 698 0.61 -15.83 9.00
C VAL A 698 0.97 -16.39 10.38
N ALA A 699 1.94 -15.77 11.07
CA ALA A 699 2.37 -16.21 12.40
C ALA A 699 1.25 -16.14 13.47
N PRO A 700 0.55 -15.01 13.68
CA PRO A 700 -0.60 -14.96 14.59
C PRO A 700 -1.77 -15.85 14.14
N THR A 701 -2.05 -15.95 12.84
CA THR A 701 -3.08 -16.87 12.30
C THR A 701 -2.77 -18.33 12.65
N ALA A 702 -1.51 -18.74 12.51
CA ALA A 702 -1.07 -20.10 12.85
C ALA A 702 -1.21 -20.39 14.35
N PHE A 703 -0.88 -19.43 15.22
CA PHE A 703 -1.05 -19.59 16.67
C PHE A 703 -2.50 -19.81 17.07
N GLU A 704 -3.42 -18.95 16.61
CA GLU A 704 -4.85 -19.09 16.95
C GLU A 704 -5.43 -20.41 16.38
N ALA A 705 -5.06 -20.78 15.15
CA ALA A 705 -5.47 -22.05 14.55
C ALA A 705 -4.95 -23.29 15.30
N LEU A 706 -3.76 -23.20 15.90
CA LEU A 706 -3.15 -24.24 16.76
C LEU A 706 -3.66 -24.21 18.21
N GLY A 707 -4.54 -23.27 18.57
CA GLY A 707 -5.08 -23.10 19.93
C GLY A 707 -4.08 -22.52 20.93
N LEU A 708 -3.08 -21.78 20.44
CA LEU A 708 -1.98 -21.21 21.22
C LEU A 708 -2.19 -19.70 21.43
N ALA A 709 -1.73 -19.18 22.56
CA ALA A 709 -1.74 -17.73 22.81
C ALA A 709 -0.66 -17.04 21.97
N ALA A 710 -1.05 -16.10 21.10
CA ALA A 710 -0.12 -15.38 20.25
C ALA A 710 0.87 -14.53 21.09
N PRO A 711 2.20 -14.62 20.83
CA PRO A 711 3.19 -13.77 21.50
C PRO A 711 2.91 -12.28 21.29
N PRO A 712 2.98 -11.44 22.34
CA PRO A 712 2.79 -9.97 22.23
C PRO A 712 3.80 -9.25 21.32
N ALA A 713 4.84 -9.95 20.87
CA ALA A 713 5.80 -9.44 19.89
C ALA A 713 5.26 -9.46 18.45
N PHE A 714 4.24 -10.28 18.13
CA PHE A 714 3.69 -10.33 16.77
C PHE A 714 2.98 -9.00 16.41
N GLN A 715 3.22 -8.57 15.16
CA GLN A 715 2.80 -7.27 14.63
C GLN A 715 1.77 -7.37 13.51
N GLY A 716 1.51 -8.58 13.01
CA GLY A 716 0.34 -8.91 12.20
C GLY A 716 -0.86 -9.28 13.07
N ARG A 717 -1.94 -9.69 12.41
CA ARG A 717 -3.22 -10.10 13.01
C ARG A 717 -3.62 -11.49 12.53
N SER A 718 -4.52 -12.17 13.26
CA SER A 718 -5.09 -13.42 12.77
C SER A 718 -6.06 -13.17 11.60
N LEU A 719 -5.96 -14.00 10.56
CA LEU A 719 -6.83 -13.99 9.38
C LEU A 719 -8.09 -14.86 9.56
N LEU A 720 -8.26 -15.52 10.72
CA LEU A 720 -9.39 -16.45 10.94
C LEU A 720 -10.75 -15.75 10.90
N ALA A 721 -10.94 -14.63 11.62
CA ALA A 721 -12.18 -13.86 11.55
C ALA A 721 -12.48 -13.40 10.10
N LEU A 722 -11.47 -12.86 9.40
CA LEU A 722 -11.59 -12.38 8.03
C LEU A 722 -11.97 -13.49 7.04
N ALA A 723 -11.55 -14.73 7.31
CA ALA A 723 -11.90 -15.88 6.48
C ALA A 723 -13.39 -16.28 6.56
N HIS A 724 -14.09 -15.86 7.62
CA HIS A 724 -15.53 -16.01 7.78
C HIS A 724 -16.29 -14.75 7.34
N ASP A 725 -15.83 -13.57 7.78
CA ASP A 725 -16.61 -12.33 7.76
C ASP A 725 -16.38 -11.48 6.49
N GLY A 726 -15.20 -11.62 5.87
CA GLY A 726 -14.79 -10.84 4.71
C GLY A 726 -14.25 -9.45 5.06
N GLU A 727 -14.62 -8.45 4.25
CA GLU A 727 -14.09 -7.08 4.33
C GLU A 727 -14.61 -6.32 5.55
N THR A 728 -13.74 -6.00 6.53
CA THR A 728 -14.04 -4.96 7.53
C THR A 728 -13.72 -3.53 7.03
N GLY A 729 -13.11 -3.42 5.85
CA GLY A 729 -12.83 -2.17 5.10
C GLY A 729 -11.85 -1.18 5.73
N ALA A 730 -11.61 -1.25 7.04
CA ALA A 730 -10.65 -0.39 7.75
C ALA A 730 -9.18 -0.70 7.43
N GLU A 731 -8.94 -1.78 6.68
CA GLU A 731 -7.73 -2.59 6.73
C GLU A 731 -6.66 -2.14 5.73
N ALA A 732 -5.39 -2.29 6.14
CA ALA A 732 -4.25 -2.04 5.28
C ALA A 732 -3.07 -2.95 5.60
N ALA A 733 -2.41 -3.46 4.57
CA ALA A 733 -1.09 -4.07 4.65
C ALA A 733 -0.03 -3.01 4.34
N PHE A 734 1.13 -3.12 4.99
CA PHE A 734 2.26 -2.21 4.79
C PHE A 734 3.46 -2.99 4.24
N SER A 735 4.24 -2.33 3.40
CA SER A 735 5.47 -2.90 2.83
C SER A 735 6.61 -1.90 2.85
N GLU A 736 7.82 -2.40 2.97
CA GLU A 736 9.07 -1.66 3.04
C GLU A 736 10.00 -2.06 1.91
N PHE A 737 10.92 -1.18 1.52
CA PHE A 737 12.10 -1.55 0.73
C PHE A 737 13.25 -0.55 0.93
N LEU A 738 14.42 -0.87 0.38
CA LEU A 738 15.66 -0.10 0.39
C LEU A 738 15.46 1.40 0.19
N GLU A 739 16.37 2.16 0.80
CA GLU A 739 16.29 3.62 0.94
C GLU A 739 15.06 4.14 1.70
N GLY A 740 14.23 3.29 2.28
CA GLY A 740 12.99 3.76 2.91
C GLY A 740 11.95 4.15 1.86
N GLN A 741 11.77 3.29 0.87
CA GLN A 741 10.50 3.23 0.15
C GLN A 741 9.46 2.57 1.06
N ARG A 742 8.19 2.95 0.89
CA ARG A 742 7.04 2.38 1.60
C ARG A 742 5.89 2.17 0.64
N ALA A 743 5.11 1.12 0.86
CA ALA A 743 3.78 0.99 0.30
C ALA A 743 2.77 0.81 1.44
N VAL A 744 1.54 1.26 1.20
CA VAL A 744 0.36 0.89 1.98
C VAL A 744 -0.72 0.44 1.01
N THR A 745 -1.13 -0.82 1.14
CA THR A 745 -2.14 -1.47 0.29
C THR A 745 -3.42 -1.59 1.11
N GLY A 746 -4.52 -1.02 0.61
CA GLY A 746 -5.85 -1.10 1.22
C GLY A 746 -6.84 -1.88 0.35
N GLN A 747 -8.12 -1.83 0.73
CA GLN A 747 -9.19 -2.59 0.09
C GLN A 747 -9.37 -2.30 -1.40
N ARG A 748 -9.13 -1.05 -1.83
CA ARG A 748 -9.19 -0.61 -3.22
C ARG A 748 -7.88 0.04 -3.66
N TYR A 749 -7.43 0.99 -2.86
CA TYR A 749 -6.28 1.83 -3.19
C TYR A 749 -4.96 1.28 -2.66
N LYS A 750 -3.87 1.62 -3.34
CA LYS A 750 -2.51 1.42 -2.87
C LYS A 750 -1.71 2.71 -3.06
N LEU A 751 -0.95 3.11 -2.05
CA LEU A 751 -0.10 4.30 -2.11
C LEU A 751 1.36 3.89 -1.94
N ILE A 752 2.18 4.23 -2.94
CA ILE A 752 3.63 4.00 -2.93
C ILE A 752 4.32 5.33 -2.64
N HIS A 753 5.06 5.39 -1.54
CA HIS A 753 5.81 6.57 -1.13
C HIS A 753 7.28 6.43 -1.52
N ARG A 754 7.66 7.05 -2.65
CA ARG A 754 9.03 7.00 -3.21
C ARG A 754 9.71 8.37 -3.18
N GLY A 755 10.33 8.68 -2.05
CA GLY A 755 11.28 9.80 -1.89
C GLY A 755 10.67 11.19 -1.67
N TYR A 756 9.93 11.71 -2.66
CA TYR A 756 9.35 13.06 -2.59
C TYR A 756 7.84 13.10 -2.79
N ARG A 757 7.33 12.51 -3.89
CA ARG A 757 5.89 12.41 -4.18
C ARG A 757 5.35 11.03 -3.78
N PRO A 758 4.16 10.95 -3.16
CA PRO A 758 3.38 9.72 -3.15
C PRO A 758 2.80 9.47 -4.55
N LEU A 759 2.65 8.21 -4.92
CA LEU A 759 1.89 7.74 -6.08
C LEU A 759 0.68 6.95 -5.55
N LEU A 760 -0.49 7.12 -6.14
CA LEU A 760 -1.71 6.40 -5.76
C LEU A 760 -2.21 5.54 -6.93
N TYR A 761 -2.55 4.29 -6.66
CA TYR A 761 -3.16 3.40 -7.64
C TYR A 761 -4.50 2.88 -7.15
N ASP A 762 -5.44 2.73 -8.08
CA ASP A 762 -6.78 2.21 -7.84
C ASP A 762 -6.84 0.75 -8.32
N LEU A 763 -6.40 -0.18 -7.47
CA LEU A 763 -6.17 -1.59 -7.83
C LEU A 763 -7.44 -2.38 -8.22
N ARG A 764 -8.60 -1.70 -8.31
CA ARG A 764 -9.84 -2.26 -8.85
C ARG A 764 -10.02 -1.92 -10.34
N GLU A 765 -9.63 -0.72 -10.75
CA GLU A 765 -9.79 -0.21 -12.12
C GLU A 765 -8.46 -0.19 -12.89
N ASP A 766 -7.33 -0.17 -12.16
CA ASP A 766 -5.94 -0.24 -12.64
C ASP A 766 -5.12 -1.21 -11.75
N PRO A 767 -5.35 -2.54 -11.86
CA PRO A 767 -4.61 -3.54 -11.07
C PRO A 767 -3.12 -3.65 -11.45
N ALA A 768 -2.72 -3.12 -12.61
CA ALA A 768 -1.34 -3.11 -13.10
C ALA A 768 -0.55 -1.83 -12.73
N GLU A 769 -1.14 -0.95 -11.90
CA GLU A 769 -0.51 0.29 -11.41
C GLU A 769 0.10 1.16 -12.54
N ALA A 770 -0.60 1.25 -13.67
CA ALA A 770 -0.15 1.96 -14.87
C ALA A 770 -0.46 3.47 -14.85
N ARG A 771 -1.38 3.92 -13.97
CA ARG A 771 -1.84 5.32 -13.88
C ARG A 771 -1.85 5.81 -12.43
N ASP A 772 -0.98 6.76 -12.11
CA ASP A 772 -1.05 7.50 -10.86
C ASP A 772 -2.35 8.33 -10.80
N ALA A 773 -3.19 8.00 -9.83
CA ALA A 773 -4.48 8.60 -9.56
C ALA A 773 -4.42 9.71 -8.49
N ALA A 774 -3.26 10.04 -7.91
CA ALA A 774 -3.16 10.96 -6.77
C ALA A 774 -3.67 12.40 -7.06
N GLY A 775 -3.67 12.82 -8.32
CA GLY A 775 -4.27 14.07 -8.78
C GLY A 775 -5.79 14.02 -9.00
N GLU A 776 -6.33 12.82 -9.29
CA GLU A 776 -7.73 12.58 -9.66
C GLU A 776 -8.58 12.09 -8.47
N GLN A 777 -7.94 11.43 -7.49
CA GLN A 777 -8.56 10.87 -6.29
C GLN A 777 -7.83 11.40 -5.03
N PRO A 778 -7.93 12.71 -4.72
CA PRO A 778 -7.22 13.35 -3.61
C PRO A 778 -7.64 12.87 -2.22
N ILE A 779 -8.91 12.46 -2.03
CA ILE A 779 -9.40 12.01 -0.72
C ILE A 779 -8.89 10.59 -0.45
N ALA A 780 -8.81 9.73 -1.46
CA ALA A 780 -8.15 8.43 -1.40
C ALA A 780 -6.64 8.59 -1.17
N ALA A 781 -5.97 9.49 -1.89
CA ALA A 781 -4.56 9.79 -1.68
C ALA A 781 -4.29 10.20 -0.23
N ARG A 782 -5.10 11.13 0.30
CA ARG A 782 -4.99 11.60 1.69
C ARG A 782 -5.31 10.51 2.71
N THR A 783 -6.35 9.70 2.48
CA THR A 783 -6.73 8.55 3.33
C THR A 783 -5.58 7.54 3.44
N MET A 784 -5.02 7.10 2.31
CA MET A 784 -3.91 6.15 2.30
C MET A 784 -2.65 6.74 2.94
N GLN A 785 -2.37 8.03 2.70
CA GLN A 785 -1.23 8.73 3.28
C GLN A 785 -1.36 8.93 4.80
N VAL A 786 -2.60 9.10 5.32
CA VAL A 786 -2.93 9.06 6.75
C VAL A 786 -2.74 7.66 7.35
N ARG A 787 -3.17 6.59 6.67
CA ARG A 787 -2.93 5.20 7.11
C ARG A 787 -1.43 4.90 7.22
N LEU A 788 -0.61 5.37 6.27
CA LEU A 788 0.85 5.28 6.34
C LEU A 788 1.44 6.10 7.50
N ALA A 789 0.91 7.29 7.80
CA ALA A 789 1.34 8.10 8.94
C ALA A 789 1.14 7.34 10.27
N ARG A 790 -0.04 6.72 10.47
CA ARG A 790 -0.38 5.93 11.67
C ARG A 790 0.53 4.72 11.85
N PHE A 791 0.87 4.02 10.77
CA PHE A 791 1.83 2.90 10.81
C PHE A 791 3.23 3.36 11.19
N LEU A 792 3.73 4.47 10.62
CA LEU A 792 5.04 5.04 10.95
C LEU A 792 5.09 5.56 12.39
N GLU A 793 4.00 6.17 12.89
CA GLU A 793 3.83 6.57 14.29
C GLU A 793 3.85 5.35 15.22
N TRP A 794 3.09 4.30 14.91
CA TRP A 794 3.08 3.06 15.68
C TRP A 794 4.47 2.40 15.71
N GLN A 795 5.18 2.34 14.58
CA GLN A 795 6.59 1.88 14.55
C GLN A 795 7.53 2.73 15.42
N GLU A 796 7.27 4.04 15.56
CA GLU A 796 8.06 4.93 16.42
C GLU A 796 7.73 4.77 17.90
N ARG A 797 6.46 4.57 18.24
CA ARG A 797 5.99 4.29 19.61
C ARG A 797 6.39 2.90 20.10
N ALA A 798 6.40 1.89 19.23
CA ALA A 798 6.70 0.49 19.55
C ALA A 798 8.21 0.20 19.76
N GLY A 799 9.00 1.21 20.14
CA GLY A 799 10.40 1.02 20.54
C GLY A 799 11.34 0.67 19.38
N ARG A 800 11.52 1.58 18.40
CA ARG A 800 12.60 1.45 17.39
C ARG A 800 13.99 1.22 18.00
N ASP A 801 14.20 1.56 19.27
CA ASP A 801 15.47 1.42 20.00
C ASP A 801 15.62 0.09 20.78
N GLU A 802 14.55 -0.69 21.01
CA GLU A 802 14.65 -1.98 21.72
C GLU A 802 14.96 -3.15 20.77
N LEU A 803 14.36 -3.17 19.58
CA LEU A 803 14.62 -4.18 18.53
C LEU A 803 15.68 -3.77 17.50
N ARG A 804 16.34 -2.62 17.70
CA ARG A 804 17.56 -2.26 16.96
C ARG A 804 18.79 -2.26 17.86
N PRO A 805 19.53 -3.39 17.94
CA PRO A 805 20.90 -3.36 18.39
C PRO A 805 21.68 -2.27 17.63
N SER A 806 22.46 -1.45 18.35
CA SER A 806 23.26 -0.37 17.78
C SER A 806 24.46 -0.93 17.01
N GLY A 807 24.18 -1.40 15.80
CA GLY A 807 25.01 -2.36 15.08
C GLY A 807 24.36 -3.74 15.09
N ALA A 808 23.24 -3.88 14.38
CA ALA A 808 22.69 -5.20 14.07
C ALA A 808 23.79 -6.06 13.40
N PRO A 809 23.95 -7.34 13.77
CA PRO A 809 25.07 -8.15 13.30
C PRO A 809 25.10 -8.24 11.77
N GLU A 810 26.25 -7.93 11.18
CA GLU A 810 26.54 -8.20 9.76
C GLU A 810 27.24 -9.56 9.64
N ALA A 811 26.75 -10.39 8.72
CA ALA A 811 27.42 -11.62 8.32
C ALA A 811 28.63 -11.33 7.43
N GLU A 812 29.73 -12.06 7.66
CA GLU A 812 30.75 -12.23 6.63
C GLU A 812 30.21 -13.18 5.55
N ILE A 813 30.05 -12.67 4.33
CA ILE A 813 29.67 -13.48 3.18
C ILE A 813 30.94 -14.17 2.69
N ASP A 814 31.08 -15.45 3.05
CA ASP A 814 32.21 -16.29 2.66
C ASP A 814 32.27 -16.47 1.12
N PRO A 815 33.45 -16.75 0.51
CA PRO A 815 33.56 -16.84 -0.96
C PRO A 815 32.73 -17.96 -1.60
N GLN A 816 32.35 -19.01 -0.86
CA GLN A 816 31.45 -20.04 -1.35
C GLN A 816 30.01 -19.53 -1.34
N LEU A 817 29.59 -18.81 -0.29
CA LEU A 817 28.30 -18.14 -0.23
C LEU A 817 28.18 -17.04 -1.29
N GLU A 818 29.24 -16.26 -1.53
CA GLU A 818 29.27 -15.26 -2.60
C GLU A 818 29.05 -15.92 -3.97
N ALA A 819 29.74 -17.04 -4.24
CA ALA A 819 29.56 -17.80 -5.47
C ALA A 819 28.14 -18.43 -5.60
N GLN A 820 27.57 -18.92 -4.50
CA GLN A 820 26.21 -19.47 -4.42
C GLN A 820 25.16 -18.39 -4.71
N LEU A 821 25.22 -17.24 -4.03
CA LEU A 821 24.32 -16.10 -4.22
C LEU A 821 24.48 -15.50 -5.64
N ARG A 822 25.71 -15.39 -6.14
CA ARG A 822 26.01 -14.95 -7.52
C ARG A 822 25.47 -15.91 -8.57
N ALA A 823 25.42 -17.21 -8.30
CA ALA A 823 24.82 -18.20 -9.20
C ALA A 823 23.29 -18.06 -9.29
N LEU A 824 22.64 -17.66 -8.20
CA LEU A 824 21.20 -17.31 -8.17
C LEU A 824 20.92 -15.90 -8.74
N GLY A 825 21.93 -15.07 -9.00
CA GLY A 825 21.76 -13.69 -9.48
C GLY A 825 21.57 -12.63 -8.39
N TYR A 826 21.76 -12.98 -7.12
CA TYR A 826 21.66 -12.05 -6.00
C TYR A 826 22.85 -11.09 -5.87
N LEU A 827 24.02 -11.42 -6.44
CA LEU A 827 25.25 -10.63 -6.31
C LEU A 827 25.88 -10.36 -7.70
N GLY A 828 25.42 -9.30 -8.38
CA GLY A 828 25.85 -9.00 -9.75
C GLY A 828 25.45 -7.62 -10.28
N GLY A 829 26.08 -6.55 -9.79
CA GLY A 829 25.92 -5.20 -10.36
C GLY A 829 27.15 -4.31 -10.13
N PRO A 830 27.44 -3.35 -11.03
CA PRO A 830 28.42 -2.29 -10.77
C PRO A 830 27.84 -1.21 -9.82
N PRO A 831 28.69 -0.46 -9.10
CA PRO A 831 28.29 0.66 -8.25
C PRO A 831 28.03 1.98 -9.00
#